data_AF-A0A2Z6IJ65-F1
#
_entry.id   AF-A0A2Z6IJ65-F1
#
_cell.length_a   1.000
_cell.length_b   1.000
_cell.length_c   1.000
_cell.angle_alpha   90.00
_cell.angle_beta   90.00
_cell.angle_gamma   90.00
#
_symmetry.space_group_name_H-M   'P 1'
#
loop_
_entity.id
_entity.type
_entity.pdbx_description
1 polymer ?
#
loop_
_entity_poly.entity_id
_entity_poly.type
_entity_poly.pdbx_seq_one_letter_code
_entity_poly.pdbx_strand_id
1 'polypeptide(L)'
;MRSLCVDLGQRSYPIHTGTGILADSALFAPALSKGPVAVVTDSNVAPLYLETLQNTLKALDKPSLSIILPAGEESKSLDNIQEIAGRLLSAGYGRDCTLCALGGGVVGDITGFAAAVYQRGVAYIQVPTTLLAMVDSSVGGKTGVNHPLGKNMIGAFYQPQAVIADTDTLDSLPEREFRSGLAEVIKYGLINDQGFFSWLEDHMDAVLAREPDALTKVIRHSCKDKADIVARDELEGGLRAILNLGHTFGHAIEAATGYGQYLHGEAVAIGMVMAADLSRRLDLIRESEQDRIYALIEATGLPTLAPALPVADYFGFMRVDKKAEGGGCASSCCAASGVRSSPEKFPRPPSLKPFRRSWSTDMHEINKATAELREEMARRSALNPGGTRRIGNFGFIELEETWGDEATIINTARISTTNQRLANGHEFTDRDRALLYQLLRDQHGTPFETVYFRFRFIAPIFVLRQWVKHRVSSWNEFSMRYRKPISVAYVPDVAARTVDGFAVLDEAAIDEYEALMAQLFAWYEKQYSAACSRIDGARERGELAPKEGGRDPYRGRVRELLRNVMPVATYSDVYWTVNFRSLMNFFKLRRKQDAQYEIREYADAAFALFAARLPLLAETMQRVLDESAAAGATLQESSGHA
;
A
#
# COMPACT_ATOMS: atom_id res chain seq x y z
N MET A 1 11.18 35.83 -0.28
CA MET A 1 12.23 35.10 0.46
C MET A 1 11.64 34.51 1.74
N ARG A 2 11.84 33.21 1.96
CA ARG A 2 11.43 32.48 3.17
C ARG A 2 12.58 31.60 3.62
N SER A 3 12.77 31.46 4.93
CA SER A 3 13.83 30.64 5.52
C SER A 3 13.23 29.54 6.40
N LEU A 4 13.76 28.34 6.27
CA LEU A 4 13.48 27.18 7.13
C LEU A 4 14.79 26.75 7.79
N CYS A 5 14.78 26.38 9.07
CA CYS A 5 15.96 25.80 9.73
C CYS A 5 15.79 24.28 9.83
N VAL A 6 16.81 23.53 9.45
CA VAL A 6 16.89 22.09 9.72
C VAL A 6 17.55 21.91 11.08
N ASP A 7 16.79 21.45 12.08
CA ASP A 7 17.29 21.29 13.45
C ASP A 7 18.04 19.96 13.63
N LEU A 8 19.35 20.05 13.77
CA LEU A 8 20.27 18.95 14.04
C LEU A 8 21.24 19.31 15.18
N GLY A 9 20.79 20.14 16.11
CA GLY A 9 21.61 20.68 17.19
C GLY A 9 22.78 21.51 16.66
N GLN A 10 24.03 21.10 16.96
CA GLN A 10 25.24 21.82 16.54
C GLN A 10 25.47 21.81 15.02
N ARG A 11 24.75 20.98 14.26
CA ARG A 11 24.87 20.86 12.80
C ARG A 11 23.64 21.44 12.07
N SER A 12 22.85 22.26 12.76
CA SER A 12 21.68 22.90 12.17
C SER A 12 22.09 23.89 11.09
N TYR A 13 21.29 23.97 10.02
CA TYR A 13 21.55 24.88 8.90
C TYR A 13 20.26 25.47 8.33
N PRO A 14 20.32 26.69 7.77
CA PRO A 14 19.19 27.29 7.09
C PRO A 14 19.04 26.80 5.65
N ILE A 15 17.78 26.75 5.21
CA ILE A 15 17.35 26.63 3.82
C ILE A 15 16.66 27.93 3.46
N HIS A 16 17.25 28.68 2.54
CA HIS A 16 16.72 29.93 2.01
C HIS A 16 16.05 29.66 0.66
N THR A 17 14.80 30.09 0.50
CA THR A 17 14.02 29.91 -0.73
C THR A 17 13.42 31.23 -1.19
N GLY A 18 13.50 31.52 -2.48
CA GLY A 18 12.86 32.68 -3.09
C GLY A 18 13.41 33.01 -4.47
N THR A 19 12.88 34.08 -5.05
CA THR A 19 13.24 34.65 -6.37
C THR A 19 14.47 35.55 -6.25
N GLY A 20 15.43 35.40 -7.16
CA GLY A 20 16.61 36.26 -7.31
C GLY A 20 17.62 36.19 -6.16
N ILE A 21 17.51 35.19 -5.28
CA ILE A 21 18.34 35.09 -4.08
C ILE A 21 19.76 34.58 -4.34
N LEU A 22 20.06 34.09 -5.55
CA LEU A 22 21.43 33.73 -5.97
C LEU A 22 22.35 34.97 -5.97
N ALA A 23 21.79 36.15 -6.23
CA ALA A 23 22.49 37.43 -6.21
C ALA A 23 22.59 38.05 -4.79
N ASP A 24 21.93 37.47 -3.78
CA ASP A 24 21.87 38.03 -2.44
C ASP A 24 23.04 37.53 -1.57
N SER A 25 24.12 38.32 -1.55
CA SER A 25 25.33 38.02 -0.78
C SER A 25 25.08 37.88 0.73
N ALA A 26 24.03 38.49 1.28
CA ALA A 26 23.73 38.43 2.71
C ALA A 26 23.34 37.02 3.17
N LEU A 27 22.84 36.17 2.25
CA LEU A 27 22.45 34.79 2.56
C LEU A 27 23.63 33.83 2.55
N PHE A 28 24.70 34.16 1.82
CA PHE A 28 25.93 33.36 1.79
C PHE A 28 26.84 33.68 2.97
N ALA A 29 26.95 34.96 3.35
CA ALA A 29 27.91 35.44 4.34
C ALA A 29 27.96 34.63 5.66
N PRO A 30 26.82 34.24 6.29
CA PRO A 30 26.84 33.47 7.54
C PRO A 30 27.35 32.04 7.40
N ALA A 31 27.26 31.47 6.20
CA ALA A 31 27.60 30.07 5.92
C ALA A 31 29.02 29.89 5.36
N LEU A 32 29.71 30.99 5.03
CA LEU A 32 31.07 30.97 4.49
C LEU A 32 32.12 30.89 5.60
N SER A 33 33.13 30.07 5.37
CA SER A 33 34.34 30.03 6.21
C SER A 33 35.24 31.23 5.96
N LYS A 34 36.26 31.41 6.82
CA LYS A 34 37.24 32.51 6.70
C LYS A 34 38.15 32.42 5.47
N GLY A 35 38.39 31.21 4.95
CA GLY A 35 39.26 30.97 3.79
C GLY A 35 38.58 31.20 2.44
N PRO A 36 39.21 30.73 1.34
CA PRO A 36 38.72 30.91 -0.02
C PRO A 36 37.51 30.00 -0.35
N VAL A 37 36.81 30.32 -1.43
CA VAL A 37 35.61 29.59 -1.88
C VAL A 37 35.87 28.90 -3.21
N ALA A 38 35.45 27.65 -3.36
CA ALA A 38 35.46 26.95 -4.66
C ALA A 38 34.03 26.66 -5.08
N VAL A 39 33.66 27.03 -6.31
CA VAL A 39 32.37 26.70 -6.91
C VAL A 39 32.53 25.46 -7.77
N VAL A 40 31.79 24.41 -7.44
CA VAL A 40 31.69 23.19 -8.24
C VAL A 40 30.35 23.22 -8.96
N THR A 41 30.37 23.04 -10.29
CA THR A 41 29.18 23.09 -11.17
C THR A 41 29.36 22.11 -12.32
N ASP A 42 28.30 21.84 -13.06
CA ASP A 42 28.37 21.11 -14.33
C ASP A 42 28.42 22.03 -15.56
N SER A 43 28.71 21.45 -16.72
CA SER A 43 28.84 22.13 -18.01
C SER A 43 27.56 22.78 -18.55
N ASN A 44 26.37 22.37 -18.09
CA ASN A 44 25.09 22.96 -18.49
C ASN A 44 24.74 24.16 -17.60
N VAL A 45 25.00 24.05 -16.30
CA VAL A 45 24.67 25.07 -15.29
C VAL A 45 25.70 26.21 -15.29
N ALA A 46 26.97 25.92 -15.56
CA ALA A 46 28.04 26.90 -15.56
C ALA A 46 27.75 28.15 -16.43
N PRO A 47 27.40 28.03 -17.73
CA PRO A 47 27.13 29.21 -18.56
C PRO A 47 25.88 30.01 -18.16
N LEU A 48 25.02 29.47 -17.29
CA LEU A 48 23.78 30.11 -16.88
C LEU A 48 23.91 30.90 -15.58
N TYR A 49 24.58 30.32 -14.58
CA TYR A 49 24.50 30.80 -13.19
C TYR A 49 25.84 31.01 -12.50
N LEU A 50 26.95 30.50 -13.07
CA LEU A 50 28.27 30.59 -12.42
C LEU A 50 28.70 32.04 -12.25
N GLU A 51 28.59 32.86 -13.28
CA GLU A 51 29.02 34.27 -13.24
C GLU A 51 28.24 35.05 -12.16
N THR A 52 26.92 34.85 -12.07
CA THR A 52 26.09 35.46 -11.02
C THR A 52 26.60 35.08 -9.64
N LEU A 53 26.80 33.78 -9.37
CA LEU A 53 27.31 33.33 -8.07
C LEU A 53 28.73 33.86 -7.78
N GLN A 54 29.61 33.89 -8.78
CA GLN A 54 30.96 34.45 -8.61
C GLN A 54 30.91 35.93 -8.26
N ASN A 55 30.01 36.70 -8.87
CA ASN A 55 29.80 38.11 -8.55
C ASN A 55 29.26 38.28 -7.12
N THR A 56 28.30 37.44 -6.70
CA THR A 56 27.79 37.41 -5.32
C THR A 56 28.89 37.15 -4.30
N LEU A 57 29.75 36.16 -4.56
CA LEU A 57 30.86 35.82 -3.68
C LEU A 57 31.96 36.89 -3.69
N LYS A 58 32.24 37.48 -4.86
CA LYS A 58 33.18 38.59 -5.00
C LYS A 58 32.75 39.83 -4.20
N ALA A 59 31.44 40.10 -4.09
CA ALA A 59 30.91 41.17 -3.25
C ALA A 59 31.16 40.97 -1.74
N LEU A 60 31.52 39.75 -1.33
CA LEU A 60 31.94 39.39 0.04
C LEU A 60 33.46 39.31 0.19
N ASP A 61 34.23 39.82 -0.79
CA ASP A 61 35.68 39.67 -0.89
C ASP A 61 36.16 38.21 -0.92
N LYS A 62 35.34 37.33 -1.53
CA LYS A 62 35.60 35.88 -1.67
C LYS A 62 35.67 35.49 -3.15
N PRO A 63 36.72 35.89 -3.90
CA PRO A 63 36.88 35.40 -5.27
C PRO A 63 36.98 33.86 -5.27
N SER A 64 36.29 33.22 -6.21
CA SER A 64 36.14 31.77 -6.19
C SER A 64 36.88 31.05 -7.32
N LEU A 65 37.42 29.87 -6.99
CA LEU A 65 37.91 28.91 -7.98
C LEU A 65 36.70 28.16 -8.58
N SER A 66 36.58 28.15 -9.90
CA SER A 66 35.56 27.36 -10.59
C SER A 66 36.08 25.99 -11.00
N ILE A 67 35.33 24.95 -10.65
CA ILE A 67 35.56 23.55 -11.05
C ILE A 67 34.32 23.09 -11.81
N ILE A 68 34.47 22.92 -13.13
CA ILE A 68 33.37 22.57 -14.03
C ILE A 68 33.50 21.08 -14.37
N LEU A 69 32.51 20.30 -13.99
CA LEU A 69 32.41 18.88 -14.29
C LEU A 69 31.59 18.65 -15.57
N PRO A 70 31.75 17.51 -16.26
CA PRO A 70 30.81 17.09 -17.28
C PRO A 70 29.39 16.96 -16.72
N ALA A 71 28.37 17.42 -17.43
CA ALA A 71 26.98 17.20 -17.04
C ALA A 71 26.54 15.74 -17.19
N GLY A 72 25.67 15.28 -16.28
CA GLY A 72 25.05 13.95 -16.33
C GLY A 72 25.47 13.03 -15.17
N GLU A 73 24.71 11.95 -14.97
CA GLU A 73 24.89 11.00 -13.86
C GLU A 73 26.24 10.26 -13.91
N GLU A 74 26.84 10.11 -15.09
CA GLU A 74 28.18 9.51 -15.28
C GLU A 74 29.28 10.29 -14.56
N SER A 75 29.05 11.59 -14.28
CA SER A 75 29.98 12.40 -13.52
C SER A 75 30.03 12.03 -12.02
N LYS A 76 29.08 11.24 -11.50
CA LYS A 76 29.12 10.73 -10.12
C LYS A 76 30.15 9.62 -9.97
N SER A 77 31.43 9.96 -10.05
CA SER A 77 32.55 9.02 -9.98
C SER A 77 33.60 9.45 -8.97
N LEU A 78 34.39 8.48 -8.47
CA LEU A 78 35.55 8.79 -7.63
C LEU A 78 36.62 9.61 -8.35
N ASP A 79 36.71 9.49 -9.69
CA ASP A 79 37.64 10.27 -10.49
C ASP A 79 37.34 11.77 -10.39
N ASN A 80 36.07 12.16 -10.39
CA ASN A 80 35.68 13.56 -10.20
C ASN A 80 35.91 14.05 -8.76
N ILE A 81 35.83 13.17 -7.76
CA ILE A 81 36.26 13.51 -6.39
C ILE A 81 37.76 13.79 -6.35
N GLN A 82 38.55 12.99 -7.06
CA GLN A 82 40.00 13.19 -7.19
C GLN A 82 40.33 14.48 -7.94
N GLU A 83 39.63 14.81 -9.03
CA GLU A 83 39.81 16.07 -9.76
C GLU A 83 39.50 17.28 -8.86
N ILE A 84 38.36 17.28 -8.15
CA ILE A 84 38.02 18.36 -7.22
C ILE A 84 39.11 18.53 -6.16
N ALA A 85 39.52 17.44 -5.51
CA ALA A 85 40.57 17.48 -4.48
C ALA A 85 41.91 17.97 -5.05
N GLY A 86 42.27 17.51 -6.26
CA GLY A 86 43.48 17.93 -6.97
C GLY A 86 43.49 19.43 -7.25
N ARG A 87 42.39 19.96 -7.78
CA ARG A 87 42.23 21.40 -8.07
C ARG A 87 42.33 22.26 -6.81
N LEU A 88 41.71 21.81 -5.71
CA LEU A 88 41.80 22.48 -4.41
C LEU A 88 43.24 22.47 -3.86
N LEU A 89 43.93 21.32 -3.90
CA LEU A 89 45.32 21.20 -3.44
C LEU A 89 46.27 22.06 -4.29
N SER A 90 46.15 22.03 -5.61
CA SER A 90 46.97 22.82 -6.52
C SER A 90 46.78 24.32 -6.33
N ALA A 91 45.56 24.75 -5.96
CA ALA A 91 45.26 26.14 -5.65
C ALA A 91 45.58 26.53 -4.19
N GLY A 92 46.10 25.60 -3.37
CA GLY A 92 46.51 25.86 -1.98
C GLY A 92 45.36 26.02 -0.99
N TYR A 93 44.19 25.41 -1.24
CA TYR A 93 43.03 25.53 -0.36
C TYR A 93 43.26 24.76 0.96
N GLY A 94 43.04 25.45 2.09
CA GLY A 94 43.15 24.88 3.44
C GLY A 94 41.83 24.29 3.96
N ARG A 95 41.82 23.88 5.23
CA ARG A 95 40.60 23.39 5.92
C ARG A 95 39.55 24.48 6.15
N ASP A 96 39.96 25.74 6.06
CA ASP A 96 39.14 26.92 6.24
C ASP A 96 38.44 27.36 4.95
N CYS A 97 38.52 26.58 3.87
CA CYS A 97 37.78 26.85 2.64
C CYS A 97 36.29 26.50 2.76
N THR A 98 35.52 26.95 1.77
CA THR A 98 34.12 26.54 1.56
C THR A 98 33.92 26.07 0.13
N LEU A 99 33.25 24.94 -0.07
CA LEU A 99 32.80 24.49 -1.39
C LEU A 99 31.34 24.93 -1.62
N CYS A 100 31.03 25.47 -2.80
CA CYS A 100 29.67 25.80 -3.21
C CYS A 100 29.24 24.86 -4.33
N ALA A 101 28.22 24.05 -4.08
CA ALA A 101 27.65 23.13 -5.06
C ALA A 101 26.55 23.84 -5.86
N LEU A 102 26.89 24.33 -7.06
CA LEU A 102 25.96 25.00 -7.96
C LEU A 102 25.46 24.02 -9.02
N GLY A 103 24.23 23.51 -8.88
CA GLY A 103 23.68 22.58 -9.86
C GLY A 103 22.55 21.69 -9.32
N GLY A 104 22.25 20.61 -10.04
CA GLY A 104 21.30 19.60 -9.59
C GLY A 104 21.85 18.64 -8.52
N GLY A 105 21.10 17.57 -8.23
CA GLY A 105 21.47 16.59 -7.20
C GLY A 105 22.80 15.87 -7.46
N VAL A 106 23.18 15.69 -8.73
CA VAL A 106 24.49 15.14 -9.13
C VAL A 106 25.64 15.99 -8.59
N VAL A 107 25.63 17.29 -8.88
CA VAL A 107 26.65 18.24 -8.41
C VAL A 107 26.61 18.35 -6.89
N GLY A 108 25.42 18.39 -6.30
CA GLY A 108 25.21 18.41 -4.85
C GLY A 108 25.87 17.22 -4.14
N ASP A 109 25.65 16.01 -4.63
CA ASP A 109 26.18 14.78 -4.03
C ASP A 109 27.70 14.67 -4.18
N ILE A 110 28.24 14.96 -5.37
CA ILE A 110 29.70 14.93 -5.63
C ILE A 110 30.40 15.96 -4.76
N THR A 111 29.91 17.21 -4.76
CA THR A 111 30.52 18.32 -4.03
C THR A 111 30.44 18.11 -2.53
N GLY A 112 29.29 17.66 -2.03
CA GLY A 112 29.11 17.34 -0.62
C GLY A 112 30.05 16.21 -0.15
N PHE A 113 30.25 15.18 -0.98
CA PHE A 113 31.16 14.09 -0.64
C PHE A 113 32.61 14.54 -0.71
N ALA A 114 32.98 15.34 -1.72
CA ALA A 114 34.28 15.97 -1.80
C ALA A 114 34.56 16.84 -0.57
N ALA A 115 33.59 17.64 -0.12
CA ALA A 115 33.70 18.44 1.10
C ALA A 115 33.87 17.57 2.36
N ALA A 116 33.18 16.43 2.44
CA ALA A 116 33.28 15.51 3.57
C ALA A 116 34.67 14.88 3.70
N VAL A 117 35.31 14.52 2.58
CA VAL A 117 36.59 13.79 2.58
C VAL A 117 37.81 14.71 2.44
N TYR A 118 37.66 15.86 1.79
CA TYR A 118 38.74 16.81 1.58
C TYR A 118 39.27 17.32 2.91
N GLN A 119 40.54 17.03 3.19
CA GLN A 119 41.19 17.30 4.48
C GLN A 119 40.40 16.82 5.72
N ARG A 120 39.59 15.77 5.56
CA ARG A 120 38.68 15.18 6.58
C ARG A 120 37.48 16.06 6.97
N GLY A 121 37.06 16.96 6.09
CA GLY A 121 35.87 17.79 6.26
C GLY A 121 36.19 19.27 6.12
N VAL A 122 35.49 19.91 5.18
CA VAL A 122 35.47 21.37 4.99
C VAL A 122 34.03 21.84 4.80
N ALA A 123 33.76 23.11 5.10
CA ALA A 123 32.43 23.68 4.94
C ALA A 123 31.94 23.56 3.48
N TYR A 124 30.64 23.36 3.29
CA TYR A 124 30.04 23.48 1.97
C TYR A 124 28.63 24.07 2.01
N ILE A 125 28.22 24.71 0.92
CA ILE A 125 26.90 25.30 0.70
C ILE A 125 26.28 24.63 -0.51
N GLN A 126 25.00 24.28 -0.44
CA GLN A 126 24.24 23.83 -1.61
C GLN A 126 23.50 24.99 -2.27
N VAL A 127 23.60 25.07 -3.59
CA VAL A 127 22.88 26.02 -4.44
C VAL A 127 22.13 25.20 -5.50
N PRO A 128 21.03 24.53 -5.11
CA PRO A 128 20.30 23.62 -5.98
C PRO A 128 19.61 24.39 -7.13
N THR A 129 19.77 23.91 -8.37
CA THR A 129 19.20 24.52 -9.59
C THR A 129 18.17 23.63 -10.30
N THR A 130 17.78 22.53 -9.68
CA THR A 130 16.70 21.67 -10.18
C THR A 130 15.63 21.52 -9.10
N LEU A 131 14.37 21.33 -9.50
CA LEU A 131 13.29 21.15 -8.55
C LEU A 131 13.57 19.96 -7.63
N LEU A 132 14.01 18.82 -8.19
CA LEU A 132 14.39 17.63 -7.42
C LEU A 132 15.47 17.93 -6.37
N ALA A 133 16.47 18.74 -6.71
CA ALA A 133 17.51 19.11 -5.77
C ALA A 133 17.00 20.05 -4.67
N MET A 134 16.12 21.01 -5.02
CA MET A 134 15.53 21.94 -4.06
C MET A 134 14.63 21.22 -3.05
N VAL A 135 13.84 20.23 -3.48
CA VAL A 135 12.84 19.58 -2.63
C VAL A 135 13.35 18.36 -1.89
N ASP A 136 14.34 17.64 -2.44
CA ASP A 136 14.85 16.39 -1.88
C ASP A 136 16.36 16.43 -1.67
N SER A 137 17.20 16.35 -2.70
CA SER A 137 18.62 15.98 -2.51
C SER A 137 19.46 16.99 -1.71
N SER A 138 19.06 18.27 -1.67
CA SER A 138 19.77 19.29 -0.88
C SER A 138 19.54 19.19 0.63
N VAL A 139 18.55 18.39 1.06
CA VAL A 139 18.18 18.23 2.46
C VAL A 139 18.55 16.83 2.95
N GLY A 140 19.17 16.76 4.13
CA GLY A 140 19.42 15.50 4.85
C GLY A 140 20.80 14.88 4.68
N GLY A 141 21.75 15.60 4.08
CA GLY A 141 23.19 15.35 4.18
C GLY A 141 23.70 14.06 3.55
N LYS A 142 22.91 13.36 2.74
CA LYS A 142 23.42 12.22 1.97
C LYS A 142 24.24 12.75 0.81
N THR A 143 25.48 12.33 0.73
CA THR A 143 26.41 12.73 -0.33
C THR A 143 27.14 11.50 -0.83
N GLY A 144 27.54 11.47 -2.09
CA GLY A 144 28.28 10.32 -2.61
C GLY A 144 28.40 10.24 -4.11
N VAL A 145 29.01 9.14 -4.54
CA VAL A 145 29.27 8.81 -5.95
C VAL A 145 28.86 7.38 -6.24
N ASN A 146 28.72 7.09 -7.53
CA ASN A 146 28.39 5.78 -8.03
C ASN A 146 29.67 4.92 -8.12
N HIS A 147 29.49 3.61 -8.00
CA HIS A 147 30.48 2.60 -8.37
C HIS A 147 29.93 1.86 -9.60
N PRO A 148 30.75 1.30 -10.50
CA PRO A 148 30.24 0.52 -11.65
C PRO A 148 29.30 -0.64 -11.27
N LEU A 149 29.36 -1.09 -10.01
CA LEU A 149 28.50 -2.15 -9.46
C LEU A 149 27.27 -1.63 -8.70
N GLY A 150 27.07 -0.32 -8.54
CA GLY A 150 25.90 0.21 -7.85
C GLY A 150 25.88 1.73 -7.68
N LYS A 151 24.66 2.29 -7.66
CA LYS A 151 24.38 3.72 -7.46
C LYS A 151 24.57 4.12 -5.98
N ASN A 152 25.16 5.28 -5.73
CA ASN A 152 25.37 5.87 -4.40
C ASN A 152 25.98 4.87 -3.38
N MET A 153 26.94 4.05 -3.80
CA MET A 153 27.58 3.03 -2.93
C MET A 153 28.68 3.60 -2.04
N ILE A 154 29.27 4.72 -2.43
CA ILE A 154 30.42 5.33 -1.77
C ILE A 154 30.04 6.76 -1.45
N GLY A 155 30.03 7.11 -0.16
CA GLY A 155 29.50 8.40 0.27
C GLY A 155 29.69 8.68 1.75
N ALA A 156 29.13 9.81 2.20
CA ALA A 156 29.14 10.24 3.58
C ALA A 156 27.83 10.94 3.95
N PHE A 157 27.44 10.83 5.23
CA PHE A 157 26.45 11.73 5.83
C PHE A 157 27.16 13.02 6.26
N TYR A 158 27.00 14.09 5.48
CA TYR A 158 27.67 15.36 5.66
C TYR A 158 26.69 16.52 5.38
N GLN A 159 26.47 17.39 6.37
CA GLN A 159 25.45 18.45 6.30
C GLN A 159 26.04 19.75 5.72
N PRO A 160 25.30 20.49 4.87
CA PRO A 160 25.73 21.79 4.39
C PRO A 160 25.67 22.84 5.50
N GLN A 161 26.36 23.96 5.29
CA GLN A 161 26.25 25.15 6.14
C GLN A 161 25.02 25.99 5.81
N ALA A 162 24.53 25.91 4.56
CA ALA A 162 23.27 26.49 4.11
C ALA A 162 22.81 25.86 2.79
N VAL A 163 21.53 25.99 2.49
CA VAL A 163 20.95 25.71 1.16
C VAL A 163 20.34 26.99 0.61
N ILE A 164 20.72 27.39 -0.61
CA ILE A 164 20.24 28.60 -1.31
C ILE A 164 19.44 28.18 -2.55
N ALA A 165 18.12 28.03 -2.39
CA ALA A 165 17.20 27.59 -3.42
C ALA A 165 16.55 28.80 -4.14
N ASP A 166 17.24 29.31 -5.16
CA ASP A 166 16.71 30.37 -6.02
C ASP A 166 15.74 29.81 -7.05
N THR A 167 14.46 30.18 -6.94
CA THR A 167 13.41 29.67 -7.83
C THR A 167 13.59 30.09 -9.28
N ASP A 168 14.28 31.19 -9.56
CA ASP A 168 14.48 31.69 -10.93
C ASP A 168 15.36 30.75 -11.74
N THR A 169 16.19 29.95 -11.05
CA THR A 169 16.99 28.91 -11.71
C THR A 169 16.14 27.81 -12.36
N LEU A 170 14.88 27.67 -11.93
CA LEU A 170 13.94 26.73 -12.54
C LEU A 170 13.45 27.21 -13.90
N ASP A 171 13.54 28.49 -14.25
CA ASP A 171 13.05 29.00 -15.55
C ASP A 171 13.83 28.41 -16.73
N SER A 172 15.13 28.19 -16.56
CA SER A 172 15.96 27.53 -17.59
C SER A 172 15.89 26.00 -17.53
N LEU A 173 15.21 25.42 -16.54
CA LEU A 173 15.17 23.97 -16.35
C LEU A 173 14.29 23.32 -17.42
N PRO A 174 14.79 22.30 -18.16
CA PRO A 174 13.98 21.57 -19.13
C PRO A 174 12.71 21.03 -18.48
N GLU A 175 11.60 21.11 -19.20
CA GLU A 175 10.28 20.72 -18.69
C GLU A 175 10.24 19.28 -18.15
N ARG A 176 10.95 18.36 -18.81
CA ARG A 176 11.07 16.97 -18.37
C ARG A 176 11.75 16.84 -17.00
N GLU A 177 12.80 17.63 -16.75
CA GLU A 177 13.53 17.66 -15.47
C GLU A 177 12.72 18.33 -14.36
N PHE A 178 11.97 19.38 -14.71
CA PHE A 178 11.04 20.04 -13.79
C PHE A 178 9.97 19.04 -13.31
N ARG A 179 9.30 18.36 -14.25
CA ARG A 179 8.29 17.33 -13.93
C ARG A 179 8.87 16.18 -13.13
N SER A 180 10.07 15.71 -13.46
CA SER A 180 10.79 14.68 -12.69
C SER A 180 10.88 15.07 -11.20
N GLY A 181 11.15 16.33 -10.89
CA GLY A 181 11.16 16.82 -9.51
C GLY A 181 9.81 16.75 -8.77
N LEU A 182 8.68 16.84 -9.50
CA LEU A 182 7.33 16.77 -8.91
C LEU A 182 7.01 15.39 -8.32
N ALA A 183 7.67 14.33 -8.78
CA ALA A 183 7.50 13.00 -8.19
C ALA A 183 7.87 13.00 -6.70
N GLU A 184 8.96 13.65 -6.34
CA GLU A 184 9.40 13.77 -4.94
C GLU A 184 8.49 14.70 -4.12
N VAL A 185 7.96 15.75 -4.76
CA VAL A 185 6.96 16.64 -4.14
C VAL A 185 5.71 15.87 -3.74
N ILE A 186 5.14 15.08 -4.66
CA ILE A 186 3.95 14.26 -4.41
C ILE A 186 4.23 13.23 -3.31
N LYS A 187 5.43 12.62 -3.33
CA LYS A 187 5.85 11.64 -2.33
C LYS A 187 5.70 12.16 -0.90
N TYR A 188 6.11 13.40 -0.60
CA TYR A 188 5.95 13.97 0.74
C TYR A 188 4.49 14.06 1.19
N GLY A 189 3.61 14.46 0.26
CA GLY A 189 2.17 14.51 0.52
C GLY A 189 1.59 13.13 0.89
N LEU A 190 2.09 12.05 0.27
CA LEU A 190 1.61 10.69 0.53
C LEU A 190 2.10 10.11 1.86
N ILE A 191 3.33 10.43 2.26
CA ILE A 191 3.97 9.76 3.40
C ILE A 191 3.70 10.43 4.74
N ASN A 192 3.56 11.76 4.80
CA ASN A 192 3.48 12.48 6.07
C ASN A 192 2.66 13.78 6.03
N ASP A 193 2.15 14.24 4.88
CA ASP A 193 1.36 15.48 4.81
C ASP A 193 0.15 15.42 3.85
N GLN A 194 -0.95 14.89 4.35
CA GLN A 194 -2.21 14.80 3.61
C GLN A 194 -2.79 16.19 3.23
N GLY A 195 -2.53 17.21 4.05
CA GLY A 195 -2.98 18.58 3.77
C GLY A 195 -2.25 19.16 2.55
N PHE A 196 -0.94 18.92 2.46
CA PHE A 196 -0.12 19.28 1.32
C PHE A 196 -0.50 18.47 0.07
N PHE A 197 -0.76 17.16 0.20
CA PHE A 197 -1.29 16.36 -0.90
C PHE A 197 -2.58 16.95 -1.48
N SER A 198 -3.53 17.30 -0.62
CA SER A 198 -4.81 17.91 -1.06
C SER A 198 -4.60 19.29 -1.68
N TRP A 199 -3.65 20.08 -1.13
CA TRP A 199 -3.28 21.36 -1.74
C TRP A 199 -2.67 21.19 -3.14
N LEU A 200 -1.85 20.15 -3.36
CA LEU A 200 -1.28 19.84 -4.67
C LEU A 200 -2.38 19.47 -5.68
N GLU A 201 -3.41 18.71 -5.28
CA GLU A 201 -4.56 18.42 -6.15
C GLU A 201 -5.26 19.70 -6.64
N ASP A 202 -5.41 20.69 -5.76
CA ASP A 202 -6.10 21.94 -6.09
C ASP A 202 -5.23 22.95 -6.87
N HIS A 203 -3.90 22.82 -6.83
CA HIS A 203 -2.96 23.86 -7.32
C HIS A 203 -1.93 23.33 -8.32
N MET A 204 -2.05 22.09 -8.80
CA MET A 204 -1.05 21.50 -9.72
C MET A 204 -0.85 22.34 -10.98
N ASP A 205 -1.92 22.94 -11.52
CA ASP A 205 -1.83 23.80 -12.70
C ASP A 205 -0.93 25.02 -12.46
N ALA A 206 -1.04 25.67 -11.30
CA ALA A 206 -0.18 26.80 -10.92
C ALA A 206 1.28 26.36 -10.70
N VAL A 207 1.49 25.15 -10.16
CA VAL A 207 2.83 24.56 -10.01
C VAL A 207 3.46 24.27 -11.36
N LEU A 208 2.71 23.67 -12.29
CA LEU A 208 3.16 23.40 -13.66
C LEU A 208 3.42 24.67 -14.46
N ALA A 209 2.63 25.73 -14.21
CA ALA A 209 2.85 27.07 -14.74
C ALA A 209 4.03 27.80 -14.08
N ARG A 210 4.71 27.18 -13.11
CA ARG A 210 5.87 27.73 -12.38
C ARG A 210 5.55 29.06 -11.68
N GLU A 211 4.33 29.21 -11.18
CA GLU A 211 3.95 30.43 -10.47
C GLU A 211 4.81 30.61 -9.20
N PRO A 212 5.43 31.79 -8.98
CA PRO A 212 6.41 31.98 -7.91
C PRO A 212 5.92 31.61 -6.50
N ASP A 213 4.67 31.94 -6.18
CA ASP A 213 4.06 31.64 -4.89
C ASP A 213 3.79 30.15 -4.71
N ALA A 214 3.36 29.47 -5.78
CA ALA A 214 3.13 28.03 -5.79
C ALA A 214 4.45 27.28 -5.61
N LEU A 215 5.48 27.64 -6.38
CA LEU A 215 6.82 27.04 -6.28
C LEU A 215 7.46 27.25 -4.91
N THR A 216 7.40 28.48 -4.39
CA THR A 216 7.92 28.80 -3.05
C THR A 216 7.21 27.95 -1.99
N LYS A 217 5.90 27.73 -2.13
CA LYS A 217 5.14 26.89 -1.19
C LYS A 217 5.55 25.43 -1.32
N VAL A 218 5.62 24.89 -2.54
CA VAL A 218 6.05 23.51 -2.82
C VAL A 218 7.43 23.23 -2.21
N ILE A 219 8.42 24.06 -2.53
CA ILE A 219 9.80 23.85 -2.07
C ILE A 219 9.86 23.91 -0.55
N ARG A 220 9.28 24.96 0.06
CA ARG A 220 9.30 25.11 1.51
C ARG A 220 8.66 23.92 2.22
N HIS A 221 7.52 23.45 1.71
CA HIS A 221 6.76 22.37 2.34
C HIS A 221 7.50 21.04 2.23
N SER A 222 8.03 20.73 1.05
CA SER A 222 8.88 19.54 0.84
C SER A 222 10.14 19.55 1.71
N CYS A 223 10.86 20.68 1.77
CA CYS A 223 12.02 20.82 2.64
C CYS A 223 11.65 20.62 4.12
N LYS A 224 10.50 21.15 4.55
CA LYS A 224 10.00 20.99 5.91
C LYS A 224 9.70 19.53 6.22
N ASP A 225 8.96 18.84 5.36
CA ASP A 225 8.59 17.44 5.57
C ASP A 225 9.84 16.55 5.64
N LYS A 226 10.81 16.79 4.75
CA LYS A 226 12.08 16.06 4.78
C LYS A 226 12.89 16.40 6.02
N ALA A 227 12.99 17.67 6.40
CA ALA A 227 13.71 18.09 7.60
C ALA A 227 13.11 17.46 8.87
N ASP A 228 11.79 17.43 9.00
CA ASP A 228 11.09 16.83 10.14
C ASP A 228 11.37 15.31 10.23
N ILE A 229 11.46 14.61 9.09
CA ILE A 229 11.82 13.18 9.04
C ILE A 229 13.30 12.97 9.38
N VAL A 230 14.20 13.78 8.81
CA VAL A 230 15.66 13.69 9.03
C VAL A 230 16.01 13.99 10.48
N ALA A 231 15.39 15.00 11.10
CA ALA A 231 15.62 15.35 12.50
C ALA A 231 15.25 14.20 13.45
N ARG A 232 14.25 13.38 13.08
CA ARG A 232 13.82 12.20 13.84
C ARG A 232 14.67 10.95 13.56
N ASP A 233 15.31 10.86 12.40
CA ASP A 233 16.11 9.71 11.98
C ASP A 233 17.20 10.08 10.96
N GLU A 234 18.27 10.73 11.43
CA GLU A 234 19.33 11.26 10.56
C GLU A 234 20.13 10.13 9.87
N LEU A 235 20.38 9.01 10.55
CA LEU A 235 21.27 7.95 10.08
C LEU A 235 20.54 6.73 9.49
N GLU A 236 19.25 6.86 9.18
CA GLU A 236 18.42 5.81 8.56
C GLU A 236 18.24 4.53 9.40
N GLY A 237 18.01 4.68 10.71
CA GLY A 237 17.75 3.57 11.62
C GLY A 237 16.32 3.01 11.56
N GLY A 238 15.37 3.69 10.91
CA GLY A 238 14.00 3.18 10.75
C GLY A 238 13.06 4.13 10.01
N LEU A 239 12.61 5.21 10.67
CA LEU A 239 11.58 6.12 10.15
C LEU A 239 11.93 6.68 8.77
N ARG A 240 13.19 7.02 8.51
CA ARG A 240 13.65 7.60 7.24
C ARG A 240 13.41 6.66 6.04
N ALA A 241 13.12 5.38 6.28
CA ALA A 241 12.71 4.43 5.25
C ALA A 241 11.44 4.84 4.49
N ILE A 242 10.53 5.62 5.09
CA ILE A 242 9.30 6.08 4.41
C ILE A 242 9.59 6.98 3.20
N LEU A 243 10.74 7.66 3.18
CA LEU A 243 11.19 8.46 2.03
C LEU A 243 11.45 7.63 0.77
N ASN A 244 11.41 6.30 0.87
CA ASN A 244 11.63 5.38 -0.25
C ASN A 244 10.33 4.88 -0.88
N LEU A 245 9.18 5.49 -0.55
CA LEU A 245 7.94 5.23 -1.30
C LEU A 245 8.21 5.40 -2.80
N GLY A 246 7.83 4.40 -3.58
CA GLY A 246 8.09 4.31 -5.02
C GLY A 246 9.51 3.92 -5.44
N HIS A 247 10.52 4.04 -4.57
CA HIS A 247 11.92 3.84 -4.95
C HIS A 247 12.30 2.37 -5.21
N THR A 248 11.72 1.41 -4.50
CA THR A 248 12.02 -0.01 -4.74
C THR A 248 11.62 -0.44 -6.16
N PHE A 249 10.45 0.02 -6.63
CA PHE A 249 10.01 -0.20 -8.01
C PHE A 249 10.77 0.71 -8.98
N GLY A 250 10.99 1.98 -8.63
CA GLY A 250 11.70 2.96 -9.46
C GLY A 250 13.14 2.53 -9.78
N HIS A 251 13.91 2.10 -8.78
CA HIS A 251 15.27 1.58 -8.98
C HIS A 251 15.27 0.32 -9.86
N ALA A 252 14.26 -0.55 -9.73
CA ALA A 252 14.12 -1.70 -10.61
C ALA A 252 13.85 -1.30 -12.06
N ILE A 253 13.05 -0.25 -12.28
CA ILE A 253 12.80 0.32 -13.61
C ILE A 253 14.08 0.92 -14.18
N GLU A 254 14.75 1.81 -13.45
CA GLU A 254 16.01 2.43 -13.88
C GLU A 254 17.07 1.38 -14.26
N ALA A 255 17.25 0.37 -13.42
CA ALA A 255 18.22 -0.69 -13.65
C ALA A 255 17.86 -1.56 -14.86
N ALA A 256 16.58 -1.88 -15.05
CA ALA A 256 16.13 -2.74 -16.14
C ALA A 256 16.12 -2.05 -17.51
N THR A 257 15.84 -0.75 -17.57
CA THR A 257 15.80 0.00 -18.83
C THR A 257 17.17 0.59 -19.20
N GLY A 258 18.13 0.57 -18.28
CA GLY A 258 19.40 1.27 -18.41
C GLY A 258 19.28 2.70 -17.90
N TYR A 259 20.32 3.14 -17.18
CA TYR A 259 20.39 4.48 -16.60
C TYR A 259 20.32 5.55 -17.70
N GLY A 260 19.45 6.55 -17.50
CA GLY A 260 19.25 7.66 -18.43
C GLY A 260 18.08 7.50 -19.40
N GLN A 261 17.48 6.31 -19.55
CA GLN A 261 16.26 6.16 -20.36
C GLN A 261 15.06 6.83 -19.66
N TYR A 262 14.82 6.46 -18.40
CA TYR A 262 13.92 7.15 -17.48
C TYR A 262 14.73 8.08 -16.59
N LEU A 263 14.22 9.29 -16.34
CA LEU A 263 14.71 10.11 -15.24
C LEU A 263 14.29 9.48 -13.91
N HIS A 264 15.05 9.76 -12.85
CA HIS A 264 14.77 9.24 -11.50
C HIS A 264 13.32 9.49 -11.07
N GLY A 265 12.82 10.72 -11.24
CA GLY A 265 11.44 11.08 -10.88
C GLY A 265 10.37 10.37 -11.71
N GLU A 266 10.65 10.08 -12.99
CA GLU A 266 9.73 9.30 -13.83
C GLU A 266 9.62 7.85 -13.33
N ALA A 267 10.74 7.24 -12.98
CA ALA A 267 10.77 5.90 -12.43
C ALA A 267 10.11 5.84 -11.03
N VAL A 268 10.35 6.85 -10.18
CA VAL A 268 9.71 6.97 -8.87
C VAL A 268 8.21 7.18 -9.00
N ALA A 269 7.74 7.99 -9.97
CA ALA A 269 6.31 8.19 -10.23
C ALA A 269 5.59 6.89 -10.59
N ILE A 270 6.13 6.12 -11.54
CA ILE A 270 5.64 4.78 -11.85
C ILE A 270 5.68 3.90 -10.60
N GLY A 271 6.78 3.95 -9.86
CA GLY A 271 6.94 3.17 -8.64
C GLY A 271 5.91 3.52 -7.55
N MET A 272 5.51 4.78 -7.44
CA MET A 272 4.43 5.21 -6.54
C MET A 272 3.07 4.67 -7.01
N VAL A 273 2.79 4.67 -8.32
CA VAL A 273 1.58 4.04 -8.87
C VAL A 273 1.57 2.53 -8.59
N MET A 274 2.70 1.84 -8.77
CA MET A 274 2.84 0.42 -8.44
C MET A 274 2.67 0.15 -6.94
N ALA A 275 3.24 1.01 -6.08
CA ALA A 275 3.09 0.92 -4.63
C ALA A 275 1.64 1.19 -4.19
N ALA A 276 0.93 2.12 -4.84
CA ALA A 276 -0.48 2.40 -4.60
C ALA A 276 -1.37 1.22 -5.04
N ASP A 277 -1.12 0.63 -6.23
CA ASP A 277 -1.84 -0.57 -6.68
C ASP A 277 -1.60 -1.76 -5.75
N LEU A 278 -0.35 -1.99 -5.33
CA LEU A 278 -0.03 -3.01 -4.33
C LEU A 278 -0.75 -2.73 -3.01
N SER A 279 -0.71 -1.49 -2.52
CA SER A 279 -1.39 -1.08 -1.29
C SER A 279 -2.91 -1.30 -1.38
N ARG A 280 -3.53 -1.03 -2.53
CA ARG A 280 -4.97 -1.31 -2.75
C ARG A 280 -5.24 -2.82 -2.77
N ARG A 281 -4.41 -3.61 -3.46
CA ARG A 281 -4.54 -5.09 -3.51
C ARG A 281 -4.39 -5.73 -2.13
N LEU A 282 -3.65 -5.10 -1.24
CA LEU A 282 -3.45 -5.51 0.15
C LEU A 282 -4.48 -4.91 1.12
N ASP A 283 -5.51 -4.20 0.63
CA ASP A 283 -6.53 -3.50 1.42
C ASP A 283 -5.96 -2.46 2.41
N LEU A 284 -4.80 -1.87 2.11
CA LEU A 284 -4.15 -0.83 2.93
C LEU A 284 -4.65 0.57 2.58
N ILE A 285 -5.05 0.78 1.31
CA ILE A 285 -5.73 1.97 0.82
C ILE A 285 -7.00 1.57 0.05
N ARG A 286 -7.99 2.46 -0.01
CA ARG A 286 -9.20 2.31 -0.83
C ARG A 286 -8.89 2.59 -2.30
N GLU A 287 -9.75 2.10 -3.19
CA GLU A 287 -9.68 2.42 -4.62
C GLU A 287 -9.73 3.93 -4.87
N SER A 288 -10.62 4.66 -4.17
CA SER A 288 -10.69 6.12 -4.24
C SER A 288 -9.39 6.84 -3.83
N GLU A 289 -8.57 6.22 -2.98
CA GLU A 289 -7.26 6.77 -2.58
C GLU A 289 -6.21 6.48 -3.66
N GLN A 290 -6.22 5.27 -4.24
CA GLN A 290 -5.41 4.97 -5.43
C GLN A 290 -5.74 5.92 -6.59
N ASP A 291 -7.02 6.17 -6.85
CA ASP A 291 -7.47 7.03 -7.95
C ASP A 291 -6.96 8.47 -7.79
N ARG A 292 -6.96 9.01 -6.57
CA ARG A 292 -6.39 10.33 -6.27
C ARG A 292 -4.89 10.37 -6.54
N ILE A 293 -4.15 9.35 -6.10
CA ILE A 293 -2.70 9.24 -6.34
C ILE A 293 -2.41 9.20 -7.85
N TYR A 294 -3.14 8.35 -8.57
CA TYR A 294 -2.99 8.21 -10.01
C TYR A 294 -3.32 9.53 -10.73
N ALA A 295 -4.46 10.16 -10.40
CA ALA A 295 -4.89 11.41 -11.02
C ALA A 295 -3.90 12.55 -10.76
N LEU A 296 -3.35 12.66 -9.55
CA LEU A 296 -2.35 13.69 -9.26
C LEU A 296 -1.04 13.47 -10.02
N ILE A 297 -0.56 12.22 -10.08
CA ILE A 297 0.66 11.90 -10.86
C ILE A 297 0.41 12.14 -12.35
N GLU A 298 -0.74 11.72 -12.89
CA GLU A 298 -1.12 11.95 -14.28
C GLU A 298 -1.22 13.45 -14.61
N ALA A 299 -1.74 14.27 -13.69
CA ALA A 299 -1.84 15.72 -13.86
C ALA A 299 -0.47 16.39 -14.05
N THR A 300 0.60 15.85 -13.45
CA THR A 300 1.97 16.36 -13.69
C THR A 300 2.51 16.06 -15.09
N GLY A 301 1.87 15.14 -15.82
CA GLY A 301 2.37 14.59 -17.08
C GLY A 301 3.54 13.61 -16.92
N LEU A 302 3.77 13.09 -15.72
CA LEU A 302 4.72 11.99 -15.46
C LEU A 302 4.14 10.65 -15.93
N PRO A 303 5.01 9.67 -16.30
CA PRO A 303 4.53 8.36 -16.69
C PRO A 303 3.92 7.61 -15.50
N THR A 304 2.81 6.93 -15.75
CA THR A 304 2.08 6.12 -14.75
C THR A 304 2.15 4.62 -15.06
N LEU A 305 2.66 4.25 -16.24
CA LEU A 305 2.75 2.87 -16.69
C LEU A 305 4.19 2.37 -16.64
N ALA A 306 4.37 1.22 -16.01
CA ALA A 306 5.66 0.56 -15.95
C ALA A 306 6.04 -0.02 -17.33
N PRO A 307 7.34 -0.03 -17.68
CA PRO A 307 7.79 -0.67 -18.91
C PRO A 307 7.43 -2.16 -18.90
N ALA A 308 7.13 -2.69 -20.09
CA ALA A 308 6.74 -4.09 -20.27
C ALA A 308 7.97 -5.00 -20.11
N LEU A 309 8.29 -5.34 -18.86
CA LEU A 309 9.36 -6.25 -18.49
C LEU A 309 8.78 -7.53 -17.87
N PRO A 310 9.47 -8.68 -18.02
CA PRO A 310 9.15 -9.89 -17.26
C PRO A 310 9.12 -9.62 -15.76
N VAL A 311 8.11 -10.16 -15.07
CA VAL A 311 7.97 -10.03 -13.60
C VAL A 311 9.22 -10.53 -12.86
N ALA A 312 9.89 -11.55 -13.38
CA ALA A 312 11.12 -12.08 -12.83
C ALA A 312 12.26 -11.04 -12.80
N ASP A 313 12.31 -10.16 -13.80
CA ASP A 313 13.35 -9.13 -13.91
C ASP A 313 13.11 -8.04 -12.86
N TYR A 314 11.87 -7.59 -12.69
CA TYR A 314 11.49 -6.70 -11.58
C TYR A 314 11.91 -7.28 -10.22
N PHE A 315 11.57 -8.54 -9.93
CA PHE A 315 12.00 -9.18 -8.68
C PHE A 315 13.51 -9.34 -8.58
N GLY A 316 14.21 -9.57 -9.69
CA GLY A 316 15.67 -9.64 -9.75
C GLY A 316 16.31 -8.33 -9.28
N PHE A 317 15.87 -7.19 -9.84
CA PHE A 317 16.40 -5.88 -9.47
C PHE A 317 15.96 -5.41 -8.08
N MET A 318 14.70 -5.69 -7.68
CA MET A 318 14.20 -5.34 -6.35
C MET A 318 14.95 -6.07 -5.20
N ARG A 319 15.52 -7.25 -5.45
CA ARG A 319 16.29 -8.01 -4.42
C ARG A 319 17.66 -7.41 -4.13
N VAL A 320 18.21 -6.62 -5.06
CA VAL A 320 19.53 -5.98 -4.94
C VAL A 320 19.41 -4.58 -4.32
N ASP A 321 18.20 -4.02 -4.25
CA ASP A 321 17.92 -2.76 -3.56
C ASP A 321 18.27 -2.88 -2.07
N LYS A 322 18.94 -1.85 -1.54
CA LYS A 322 19.73 -1.81 -0.28
C LYS A 322 18.98 -2.07 1.04
N LYS A 323 17.82 -2.74 1.04
CA LYS A 323 16.95 -2.85 2.22
C LYS A 323 16.42 -4.25 2.50
N ALA A 324 16.95 -5.27 1.83
CA ALA A 324 16.66 -6.66 2.17
C ALA A 324 17.43 -7.10 3.43
N GLU A 325 17.00 -6.68 4.62
CA GLU A 325 17.36 -7.41 5.84
C GLU A 325 16.72 -8.81 5.76
N GLY A 326 17.54 -9.85 5.63
CA GLY A 326 17.08 -11.25 5.76
C GLY A 326 16.33 -11.83 4.57
N GLY A 327 16.59 -11.38 3.33
CA GLY A 327 16.06 -12.03 2.12
C GLY A 327 14.57 -11.80 1.81
N GLY A 328 13.92 -10.88 2.52
CA GLY A 328 12.57 -10.37 2.21
C GLY A 328 12.60 -8.96 1.59
N CYS A 329 11.60 -8.62 0.77
CA CYS A 329 11.38 -7.24 0.31
C CYS A 329 11.01 -6.33 1.50
N ALA A 330 11.64 -5.15 1.58
CA ALA A 330 11.47 -4.20 2.68
C ALA A 330 10.02 -3.70 2.82
N SER A 331 9.60 -3.49 4.07
CA SER A 331 8.27 -3.06 4.52
C SER A 331 7.83 -1.68 4.03
N SER A 332 8.73 -0.85 3.48
CA SER A 332 8.38 0.43 2.83
C SER A 332 7.64 0.29 1.50
N CYS A 333 7.53 -0.94 0.96
CA CYS A 333 6.68 -1.22 -0.22
C CYS A 333 5.18 -1.09 0.06
N CYS A 334 4.76 -1.01 1.33
CA CYS A 334 3.39 -1.35 1.72
C CYS A 334 2.63 -0.26 2.51
N ALA A 335 2.94 1.03 2.41
CA ALA A 335 2.04 2.03 3.02
C ALA A 335 2.12 3.39 2.29
N ALA A 336 1.11 3.67 1.47
CA ALA A 336 0.86 5.00 0.89
C ALA A 336 -0.10 5.85 1.75
N SER A 337 -0.40 5.46 3.00
CA SER A 337 -1.28 6.21 3.88
C SER A 337 -0.59 6.55 5.20
N GLY A 338 0.01 7.74 5.28
CA GLY A 338 0.17 8.43 6.54
C GLY A 338 -1.21 8.74 7.12
N VAL A 339 -1.49 8.20 8.32
CA VAL A 339 -2.54 8.63 9.27
C VAL A 339 -4.01 8.30 8.91
N ARG A 340 -4.63 7.45 9.76
CA ARG A 340 -6.11 7.32 9.90
C ARG A 340 -6.67 8.44 10.80
N SER A 341 -7.90 8.87 10.49
CA SER A 341 -8.88 9.76 11.21
C SER A 341 -9.14 11.06 10.42
N SER A 342 -10.33 11.54 10.06
CA SER A 342 -11.77 11.36 10.41
C SER A 342 -12.66 11.89 9.24
N PRO A 343 -14.01 11.75 9.23
CA PRO A 343 -14.86 11.88 8.04
C PRO A 343 -15.66 13.19 7.94
N GLU A 344 -15.75 13.81 6.75
CA GLU A 344 -16.82 14.76 6.39
C GLU A 344 -17.30 14.57 4.92
N LYS A 345 -18.59 14.86 4.70
CA LYS A 345 -19.45 14.48 3.54
C LYS A 345 -19.54 15.58 2.48
N PHE A 346 -19.65 15.22 1.19
CA PHE A 346 -20.19 16.09 0.12
C PHE A 346 -21.08 15.33 -0.90
N PRO A 347 -22.03 16.01 -1.60
CA PRO A 347 -23.17 15.39 -2.30
C PRO A 347 -22.98 15.13 -3.82
N ARG A 348 -23.86 14.31 -4.40
CA ARG A 348 -23.84 13.81 -5.81
C ARG A 348 -24.55 14.74 -6.83
N PRO A 349 -24.16 14.72 -8.13
CA PRO A 349 -24.93 15.29 -9.25
C PRO A 349 -25.87 14.26 -9.94
N PRO A 350 -26.82 14.71 -10.80
CA PRO A 350 -28.02 13.96 -11.17
C PRO A 350 -27.91 13.03 -12.39
N SER A 351 -28.87 12.09 -12.44
CA SER A 351 -29.05 10.91 -13.30
C SER A 351 -29.28 11.16 -14.81
N LEU A 352 -28.71 10.28 -15.65
CA LEU A 352 -29.09 10.07 -17.06
C LEU A 352 -29.86 8.75 -17.23
N LYS A 353 -31.00 8.81 -17.93
CA LYS A 353 -31.96 7.71 -18.15
C LYS A 353 -31.42 6.57 -19.04
N PRO A 354 -31.88 5.31 -18.87
CA PRO A 354 -31.38 4.17 -19.64
C PRO A 354 -32.14 3.94 -20.96
N PHE A 355 -31.40 3.53 -21.99
CA PHE A 355 -31.91 3.11 -23.30
C PHE A 355 -32.07 1.58 -23.33
N ARG A 356 -33.30 1.07 -23.45
CA ARG A 356 -33.60 -0.38 -23.55
C ARG A 356 -33.55 -0.85 -25.01
N ARG A 357 -32.83 -1.95 -25.29
CA ARG A 357 -33.12 -2.86 -26.41
C ARG A 357 -33.02 -4.32 -25.95
N SER A 358 -34.09 -5.06 -26.21
CA SER A 358 -34.27 -6.47 -25.87
C SER A 358 -33.38 -7.38 -26.73
N TRP A 359 -32.65 -8.29 -26.09
CA TRP A 359 -32.06 -9.45 -26.74
C TRP A 359 -32.63 -10.70 -26.08
N SER A 360 -33.47 -11.41 -26.83
CA SER A 360 -33.96 -12.74 -26.47
C SER A 360 -32.86 -13.76 -26.79
N THR A 361 -32.12 -14.17 -25.77
CA THR A 361 -31.25 -15.36 -25.80
C THR A 361 -31.77 -16.31 -24.73
N ASP A 362 -32.02 -17.57 -25.09
CA ASP A 362 -32.69 -18.56 -24.24
C ASP A 362 -32.10 -18.64 -22.82
N MET A 363 -32.88 -18.15 -21.85
CA MET A 363 -32.62 -18.09 -20.41
C MET A 363 -32.49 -19.47 -19.73
N HIS A 364 -32.67 -20.58 -20.48
CA HIS A 364 -32.73 -21.94 -19.95
C HIS A 364 -31.34 -22.57 -19.65
N GLU A 365 -30.27 -22.21 -20.38
CA GLU A 365 -28.91 -22.74 -20.14
C GLU A 365 -28.20 -22.05 -18.96
N ILE A 366 -28.48 -20.76 -18.72
CA ILE A 366 -27.88 -19.91 -17.67
C ILE A 366 -28.24 -20.41 -16.26
N ASN A 367 -29.41 -21.04 -16.11
CA ASN A 367 -29.96 -21.43 -14.81
C ASN A 367 -29.52 -22.82 -14.32
N LYS A 368 -28.77 -23.60 -15.11
CA LYS A 368 -28.49 -25.00 -14.75
C LYS A 368 -27.54 -25.14 -13.55
N ALA A 369 -26.47 -24.35 -13.47
CA ALA A 369 -25.54 -24.41 -12.33
C ALA A 369 -26.18 -23.92 -11.02
N THR A 370 -27.01 -22.88 -11.11
CA THR A 370 -27.82 -22.36 -10.00
C THR A 370 -28.89 -23.38 -9.57
N ALA A 371 -29.52 -24.08 -10.51
CA ALA A 371 -30.46 -25.15 -10.24
C ALA A 371 -29.76 -26.35 -9.56
N GLU A 372 -28.61 -26.80 -10.08
CA GLU A 372 -27.78 -27.85 -9.48
C GLU A 372 -27.36 -27.51 -8.04
N LEU A 373 -27.08 -26.24 -7.76
CA LEU A 373 -26.78 -25.75 -6.41
C LEU A 373 -27.99 -25.76 -5.49
N ARG A 374 -29.16 -25.33 -5.97
CA ARG A 374 -30.41 -25.39 -5.20
C ARG A 374 -30.81 -26.84 -4.92
N GLU A 375 -30.66 -27.72 -5.90
CA GLU A 375 -30.88 -29.16 -5.75
C GLU A 375 -29.90 -29.78 -4.75
N GLU A 376 -28.60 -29.44 -4.82
CA GLU A 376 -27.60 -29.90 -3.85
C GLU A 376 -27.90 -29.39 -2.43
N MET A 377 -28.26 -28.12 -2.27
CA MET A 377 -28.66 -27.55 -0.97
C MET A 377 -29.90 -28.24 -0.40
N ALA A 378 -30.91 -28.50 -1.24
CA ALA A 378 -32.11 -29.23 -0.84
C ALA A 378 -31.78 -30.67 -0.43
N ARG A 379 -30.93 -31.35 -1.22
CA ARG A 379 -30.45 -32.70 -0.93
C ARG A 379 -29.67 -32.76 0.39
N ARG A 380 -28.75 -31.83 0.62
CA ARG A 380 -27.98 -31.73 1.87
C ARG A 380 -28.85 -31.44 3.08
N SER A 381 -29.82 -30.54 2.91
CA SER A 381 -30.81 -30.26 3.96
C SER A 381 -31.63 -31.52 4.32
N ALA A 382 -31.91 -32.39 3.35
CA ALA A 382 -32.57 -33.67 3.60
C ALA A 382 -31.64 -34.72 4.24
N LEU A 383 -30.35 -34.76 3.86
CA LEU A 383 -29.37 -35.71 4.39
C LEU A 383 -28.92 -35.35 5.82
N ASN A 384 -28.82 -34.06 6.14
CA ASN A 384 -28.36 -33.54 7.42
C ASN A 384 -29.27 -32.41 7.93
N PRO A 385 -30.54 -32.70 8.27
CA PRO A 385 -31.51 -31.67 8.66
C PRO A 385 -31.12 -30.95 9.95
N GLY A 386 -30.48 -31.66 10.89
CA GLY A 386 -29.99 -31.08 12.15
C GLY A 386 -28.76 -30.19 11.97
N GLY A 387 -27.85 -30.56 11.05
CA GLY A 387 -26.57 -29.90 10.81
C GLY A 387 -26.57 -28.84 9.70
N THR A 388 -27.73 -28.54 9.09
CA THR A 388 -27.85 -27.63 7.95
C THR A 388 -28.75 -26.44 8.25
N ARG A 389 -28.36 -25.24 7.82
CA ARG A 389 -29.16 -24.00 7.94
C ARG A 389 -29.14 -23.20 6.64
N ARG A 390 -30.31 -22.68 6.27
CA ARG A 390 -30.45 -21.65 5.23
C ARG A 390 -30.29 -20.27 5.88
N ILE A 391 -29.61 -19.36 5.19
CA ILE A 391 -29.38 -17.99 5.65
C ILE A 391 -30.25 -17.06 4.81
N GLY A 392 -31.36 -16.59 5.40
CA GLY A 392 -32.36 -15.78 4.71
C GLY A 392 -32.69 -16.33 3.32
N ASN A 393 -32.70 -15.43 2.33
CA ASN A 393 -32.87 -15.79 0.92
C ASN A 393 -31.54 -15.97 0.16
N PHE A 394 -30.40 -15.78 0.83
CA PHE A 394 -29.13 -15.50 0.17
C PHE A 394 -27.97 -16.37 0.65
N GLY A 395 -28.23 -17.51 1.30
CA GLY A 395 -27.13 -18.29 1.82
C GLY A 395 -27.44 -19.66 2.38
N PHE A 396 -26.38 -20.39 2.68
CA PHE A 396 -26.40 -21.76 3.17
C PHE A 396 -25.18 -22.07 4.00
N ILE A 397 -25.36 -22.78 5.12
CA ILE A 397 -24.27 -23.35 5.91
C ILE A 397 -24.64 -24.74 6.43
N GLU A 398 -23.66 -25.64 6.39
CA GLU A 398 -23.75 -27.00 6.91
C GLU A 398 -22.53 -27.25 7.81
N LEU A 399 -22.76 -27.81 8.99
CA LEU A 399 -21.72 -28.44 9.80
C LEU A 399 -21.61 -29.90 9.34
N GLU A 400 -20.57 -30.20 8.55
CA GLU A 400 -20.36 -31.54 8.01
C GLU A 400 -19.75 -32.49 9.03
N GLU A 401 -18.76 -32.02 9.79
CA GLU A 401 -17.96 -32.89 10.64
C GLU A 401 -17.36 -32.14 11.84
N THR A 402 -17.18 -32.87 12.93
CA THR A 402 -16.49 -32.42 14.15
C THR A 402 -15.52 -33.49 14.62
N TRP A 403 -14.28 -33.10 14.89
CA TRP A 403 -13.27 -33.98 15.48
C TRP A 403 -12.95 -33.50 16.90
N GLY A 404 -13.14 -34.40 17.86
CA GLY A 404 -13.08 -34.07 19.28
C GLY A 404 -14.40 -33.53 19.82
N ASP A 405 -14.47 -33.45 21.15
CA ASP A 405 -15.62 -33.08 21.96
C ASP A 405 -15.18 -32.41 23.28
N GLU A 406 -16.11 -32.11 24.19
CA GLU A 406 -15.76 -31.49 25.48
C GLU A 406 -14.84 -32.39 26.34
N ALA A 407 -14.99 -33.71 26.25
CA ALA A 407 -14.10 -34.66 26.93
C ALA A 407 -12.67 -34.57 26.39
N THR A 408 -12.49 -34.37 25.08
CA THR A 408 -11.18 -34.17 24.43
C THR A 408 -10.44 -32.95 25.01
N ILE A 409 -11.16 -31.84 25.22
CA ILE A 409 -10.62 -30.61 25.81
C ILE A 409 -10.17 -30.87 27.26
N ILE A 410 -11.05 -31.45 28.07
CA ILE A 410 -10.76 -31.73 29.48
C ILE A 410 -9.59 -32.71 29.63
N ASN A 411 -9.54 -33.77 28.81
CA ASN A 411 -8.45 -34.74 28.79
C ASN A 411 -7.11 -34.06 28.46
N THR A 412 -7.12 -33.14 27.49
CA THR A 412 -5.93 -32.39 27.09
C THR A 412 -5.47 -31.46 28.22
N ALA A 413 -6.39 -30.78 28.91
CA ALA A 413 -6.05 -29.94 30.06
C ALA A 413 -5.50 -30.75 31.25
N ARG A 414 -5.93 -32.01 31.41
CA ARG A 414 -5.52 -32.90 32.50
C ARG A 414 -4.15 -33.56 32.33
N ILE A 415 -3.53 -33.44 31.15
CA ILE A 415 -2.22 -34.06 30.89
C ILE A 415 -1.15 -33.63 31.90
N SER A 416 -1.27 -32.40 32.43
CA SER A 416 -0.35 -31.83 33.41
C SER A 416 -0.81 -31.91 34.87
N THR A 417 -1.96 -32.52 35.17
CA THR A 417 -2.52 -32.57 36.53
C THR A 417 -2.78 -33.99 37.02
N THR A 418 -3.76 -34.69 36.43
CA THR A 418 -4.17 -36.04 36.90
C THR A 418 -3.93 -37.14 35.88
N ASN A 419 -3.68 -36.78 34.60
CA ASN A 419 -3.56 -37.70 33.46
C ASN A 419 -4.71 -38.73 33.34
N GLN A 420 -5.85 -38.45 33.98
CA GLN A 420 -7.05 -39.28 33.93
C GLN A 420 -7.83 -38.96 32.66
N ARG A 421 -8.20 -40.01 31.91
CA ARG A 421 -8.89 -39.89 30.63
C ARG A 421 -10.39 -40.18 30.79
N LEU A 422 -11.20 -39.19 30.46
CA LEU A 422 -12.64 -39.31 30.27
C LEU A 422 -12.94 -40.12 29.00
N ALA A 423 -13.91 -41.04 29.08
CA ALA A 423 -14.39 -41.81 27.95
C ALA A 423 -15.39 -41.00 27.09
N ASN A 424 -15.61 -41.43 25.85
CA ASN A 424 -16.64 -40.84 24.99
C ASN A 424 -18.04 -41.02 25.61
N GLY A 425 -18.86 -39.96 25.61
CA GLY A 425 -20.20 -39.98 26.22
C GLY A 425 -20.22 -39.86 27.75
N HIS A 426 -19.12 -39.40 28.35
CA HIS A 426 -19.04 -39.15 29.79
C HIS A 426 -20.04 -38.09 30.26
N GLU A 427 -20.73 -38.36 31.36
CA GLU A 427 -21.54 -37.36 32.08
C GLU A 427 -20.63 -36.44 32.90
N PHE A 428 -20.55 -35.16 32.49
CA PHE A 428 -19.64 -34.19 33.08
C PHE A 428 -20.01 -33.81 34.52
N THR A 429 -19.09 -34.07 35.45
CA THR A 429 -19.21 -33.68 36.87
C THR A 429 -19.08 -32.16 37.05
N ASP A 430 -19.46 -31.65 38.22
CA ASP A 430 -19.27 -30.23 38.56
C ASP A 430 -17.79 -29.80 38.47
N ARG A 431 -16.86 -30.71 38.77
CA ARG A 431 -15.42 -30.44 38.63
C ARG A 431 -15.00 -30.31 37.16
N ASP A 432 -15.58 -31.11 36.27
CA ASP A 432 -15.33 -31.01 34.83
C ASP A 432 -15.85 -29.68 34.26
N ARG A 433 -17.07 -29.30 34.67
CA ARG A 433 -17.71 -28.03 34.29
C ARG A 433 -16.93 -26.83 34.80
N ALA A 434 -16.49 -26.88 36.07
CA ALA A 434 -15.67 -25.83 36.67
C ALA A 434 -14.32 -25.68 35.97
N LEU A 435 -13.66 -26.79 35.60
CA LEU A 435 -12.40 -26.77 34.85
C LEU A 435 -12.60 -26.13 33.47
N LEU A 436 -13.63 -26.54 32.73
CA LEU A 436 -13.92 -25.98 31.40
C LEU A 436 -14.20 -24.47 31.47
N TYR A 437 -14.99 -24.04 32.45
CA TYR A 437 -15.27 -22.63 32.72
C TYR A 437 -14.00 -21.86 33.06
N GLN A 438 -13.15 -22.39 33.94
CA GLN A 438 -11.90 -21.73 34.31
C GLN A 438 -10.97 -21.57 33.10
N LEU A 439 -10.80 -22.62 32.30
CA LEU A 439 -9.96 -22.57 31.10
C LEU A 439 -10.45 -21.51 30.09
N LEU A 440 -11.77 -21.39 29.89
CA LEU A 440 -12.36 -20.37 29.03
C LEU A 440 -12.20 -18.95 29.60
N ARG A 441 -12.53 -18.77 30.89
CA ARG A 441 -12.45 -17.48 31.60
C ARG A 441 -11.03 -16.93 31.61
N ASP A 442 -10.06 -17.78 31.94
CA ASP A 442 -8.65 -17.39 32.07
C ASP A 442 -7.93 -17.36 30.70
N GLN A 443 -8.65 -17.60 29.60
CA GLN A 443 -8.12 -17.65 28.24
C GLN A 443 -6.98 -18.66 28.02
N HIS A 444 -7.03 -19.78 28.75
CA HIS A 444 -6.11 -20.90 28.56
C HIS A 444 -6.47 -21.67 27.28
N GLY A 445 -6.07 -21.11 26.14
CA GLY A 445 -6.56 -21.48 24.80
C GLY A 445 -6.09 -22.83 24.24
N THR A 446 -4.95 -23.36 24.70
CA THR A 446 -4.29 -24.52 24.06
C THR A 446 -5.13 -25.80 24.07
N PRO A 447 -5.81 -26.20 25.17
CA PRO A 447 -6.67 -27.38 25.16
C PRO A 447 -7.84 -27.31 24.16
N PHE A 448 -8.26 -26.10 23.78
CA PHE A 448 -9.32 -25.87 22.79
C PHE A 448 -8.83 -26.01 21.35
N GLU A 449 -7.53 -26.07 21.09
CA GLU A 449 -6.97 -26.26 19.75
C GLU A 449 -7.01 -27.72 19.28
N THR A 450 -7.39 -28.65 20.16
CA THR A 450 -7.49 -30.09 19.84
C THR A 450 -8.85 -30.50 19.25
N VAL A 451 -9.83 -29.60 19.26
CA VAL A 451 -11.16 -29.83 18.68
C VAL A 451 -11.31 -29.02 17.39
N TYR A 452 -11.78 -29.67 16.33
CA TYR A 452 -11.92 -29.09 14.98
C TYR A 452 -13.34 -29.25 14.44
N PHE A 453 -13.77 -28.27 13.65
CA PHE A 453 -15.05 -28.24 12.95
C PHE A 453 -14.82 -28.07 11.46
N ARG A 454 -15.54 -28.82 10.62
CA ARG A 454 -15.62 -28.58 9.17
C ARG A 454 -17.01 -28.10 8.81
N PHE A 455 -17.08 -26.86 8.34
CA PHE A 455 -18.27 -26.28 7.75
C PHE A 455 -18.17 -26.30 6.23
N ARG A 456 -19.32 -26.44 5.58
CA ARG A 456 -19.52 -26.08 4.18
C ARG A 456 -20.49 -24.92 4.12
N PHE A 457 -20.19 -23.89 3.34
CA PHE A 457 -21.15 -22.80 3.13
C PHE A 457 -21.08 -22.21 1.74
N ILE A 458 -22.20 -21.65 1.31
CA ILE A 458 -22.37 -21.03 0.00
C ILE A 458 -22.82 -19.60 0.22
N ALA A 459 -21.88 -18.66 0.08
CA ALA A 459 -22.08 -17.27 0.46
C ALA A 459 -21.57 -16.31 -0.63
N PRO A 460 -22.08 -15.06 -0.65
CA PRO A 460 -21.49 -14.01 -1.47
C PRO A 460 -20.01 -13.77 -1.11
N ILE A 461 -19.17 -13.47 -2.09
CA ILE A 461 -17.72 -13.30 -1.89
C ILE A 461 -17.41 -12.20 -0.86
N PHE A 462 -18.20 -11.13 -0.80
CA PHE A 462 -17.98 -10.10 0.23
C PHE A 462 -18.19 -10.63 1.67
N VAL A 463 -19.10 -11.59 1.87
CA VAL A 463 -19.30 -12.27 3.17
C VAL A 463 -18.08 -13.14 3.47
N LEU A 464 -17.59 -13.88 2.47
CA LEU A 464 -16.40 -14.71 2.60
C LEU A 464 -15.15 -13.92 3.00
N ARG A 465 -14.99 -12.71 2.46
CA ARG A 465 -13.88 -11.81 2.84
C ARG A 465 -13.97 -11.37 4.30
N GLN A 466 -15.18 -11.20 4.85
CA GLN A 466 -15.33 -10.97 6.29
C GLN A 466 -15.00 -12.21 7.12
N TRP A 467 -15.13 -13.40 6.56
CA TRP A 467 -14.84 -14.65 7.26
C TRP A 467 -13.35 -14.79 7.64
N VAL A 468 -12.45 -14.41 6.73
CA VAL A 468 -11.00 -14.75 6.79
C VAL A 468 -10.13 -13.69 7.49
N LYS A 469 -10.68 -12.50 7.81
CA LYS A 469 -9.90 -11.30 8.18
C LYS A 469 -8.87 -11.44 9.33
N HIS A 470 -8.93 -12.45 10.22
CA HIS A 470 -8.05 -12.54 11.41
C HIS A 470 -7.77 -13.97 11.97
N ARG A 471 -7.56 -15.04 11.16
CA ARG A 471 -7.62 -16.43 11.70
C ARG A 471 -6.62 -17.43 11.14
N VAL A 472 -6.30 -18.44 11.96
CA VAL A 472 -5.67 -19.71 11.55
C VAL A 472 -6.78 -20.74 11.29
N SER A 473 -7.05 -21.06 10.02
CA SER A 473 -7.99 -22.11 9.60
C SER A 473 -7.64 -22.62 8.21
N SER A 474 -8.06 -23.85 7.88
CA SER A 474 -7.98 -24.35 6.51
C SER A 474 -9.19 -23.88 5.70
N TRP A 475 -8.92 -23.41 4.48
CA TRP A 475 -9.90 -22.79 3.60
C TRP A 475 -9.78 -23.40 2.21
N ASN A 476 -10.83 -24.06 1.74
CA ASN A 476 -10.89 -24.65 0.41
C ASN A 476 -12.12 -24.13 -0.33
N GLU A 477 -11.89 -23.12 -1.16
CA GLU A 477 -12.90 -22.48 -1.99
C GLU A 477 -12.94 -23.11 -3.39
N PHE A 478 -14.13 -23.26 -3.96
CA PHE A 478 -14.26 -23.81 -5.31
C PHE A 478 -13.59 -22.92 -6.37
N SER A 479 -13.00 -23.56 -7.39
CA SER A 479 -12.41 -22.88 -8.55
C SER A 479 -13.29 -23.01 -9.80
N MET A 480 -13.46 -21.89 -10.51
CA MET A 480 -14.16 -21.84 -11.79
C MET A 480 -13.38 -22.48 -12.94
N ARG A 481 -12.10 -22.82 -12.74
CA ARG A 481 -11.37 -23.74 -13.64
C ARG A 481 -12.07 -25.08 -13.74
N TYR A 482 -12.66 -25.53 -12.63
CA TYR A 482 -13.15 -26.88 -12.43
C TYR A 482 -14.68 -27.00 -12.41
N ARG A 483 -15.39 -25.91 -12.07
CA ARG A 483 -16.85 -25.82 -12.00
C ARG A 483 -17.36 -24.58 -12.76
N LYS A 484 -18.60 -24.59 -13.22
CA LYS A 484 -19.24 -23.38 -13.77
C LYS A 484 -19.47 -22.33 -12.65
N PRO A 485 -19.53 -21.04 -12.97
CA PRO A 485 -19.89 -20.01 -12.00
C PRO A 485 -21.27 -20.24 -11.39
N ILE A 486 -21.47 -19.75 -10.17
CA ILE A 486 -22.80 -19.60 -9.58
C ILE A 486 -23.40 -18.34 -10.20
N SER A 487 -24.29 -18.51 -11.17
CA SER A 487 -24.82 -17.41 -12.00
C SER A 487 -25.96 -16.65 -11.32
N VAL A 488 -25.77 -16.30 -10.05
CA VAL A 488 -26.68 -15.48 -9.25
C VAL A 488 -25.85 -14.48 -8.45
N ALA A 489 -26.33 -13.24 -8.37
CA ALA A 489 -25.81 -12.23 -7.47
C ALA A 489 -26.63 -12.19 -6.18
N TYR A 490 -25.98 -11.79 -5.09
CA TYR A 490 -26.62 -11.45 -3.84
C TYR A 490 -27.62 -10.32 -4.05
N VAL A 491 -28.85 -10.51 -3.59
CA VAL A 491 -29.85 -9.44 -3.53
C VAL A 491 -30.18 -9.21 -2.06
N PRO A 492 -29.99 -7.99 -1.53
CA PRO A 492 -30.33 -7.69 -0.14
C PRO A 492 -31.81 -7.91 0.15
N ASP A 493 -32.11 -8.59 1.27
CA ASP A 493 -33.47 -8.66 1.78
C ASP A 493 -33.86 -7.38 2.56
N VAL A 494 -35.11 -7.32 3.04
CA VAL A 494 -35.66 -6.17 3.80
C VAL A 494 -34.81 -5.81 5.01
N ALA A 495 -34.28 -6.80 5.73
CA ALA A 495 -33.48 -6.56 6.92
C ALA A 495 -32.11 -5.98 6.54
N ALA A 496 -31.48 -6.49 5.48
CA ALA A 496 -30.19 -5.98 4.99
C ALA A 496 -30.28 -4.54 4.44
N ARG A 497 -31.44 -4.13 3.93
CA ARG A 497 -31.68 -2.78 3.38
C ARG A 497 -32.24 -1.77 4.38
N THR A 498 -32.32 -2.13 5.66
CA THR A 498 -32.83 -1.25 6.73
C THR A 498 -31.81 -1.11 7.86
N VAL A 499 -31.48 0.12 8.26
CA VAL A 499 -30.61 0.41 9.41
C VAL A 499 -31.39 1.27 10.38
N ASP A 500 -31.56 0.80 11.62
CA ASP A 500 -32.33 1.50 12.67
C ASP A 500 -33.73 1.96 12.23
N GLY A 501 -34.41 1.12 11.44
CA GLY A 501 -35.73 1.41 10.89
C GLY A 501 -35.74 2.32 9.65
N PHE A 502 -34.58 2.81 9.22
CA PHE A 502 -34.43 3.63 8.02
C PHE A 502 -34.05 2.77 6.81
N ALA A 503 -34.84 2.85 5.73
CA ALA A 503 -34.55 2.16 4.47
C ALA A 503 -33.36 2.83 3.77
N VAL A 504 -32.20 2.16 3.75
CA VAL A 504 -30.99 2.65 3.06
C VAL A 504 -30.98 2.30 1.58
N LEU A 505 -31.75 1.30 1.17
CA LEU A 505 -32.05 0.98 -0.24
C LEU A 505 -33.55 0.70 -0.38
N ASP A 506 -34.20 1.42 -1.29
CA ASP A 506 -35.61 1.21 -1.62
C ASP A 506 -35.79 0.14 -2.73
N GLU A 507 -37.03 -0.22 -3.05
CA GLU A 507 -37.32 -1.22 -4.08
C GLU A 507 -36.82 -0.83 -5.47
N ALA A 508 -36.91 0.45 -5.83
CA ALA A 508 -36.43 0.93 -7.13
C ALA A 508 -34.91 0.75 -7.28
N ALA A 509 -34.13 1.05 -6.23
CA ALA A 509 -32.69 0.83 -6.22
C ALA A 509 -32.33 -0.66 -6.30
N ILE A 510 -33.13 -1.54 -5.70
CA ILE A 510 -32.96 -2.99 -5.81
C ILE A 510 -33.26 -3.49 -7.23
N ASP A 511 -34.33 -3.00 -7.87
CA ASP A 511 -34.65 -3.35 -9.25
C ASP A 511 -33.54 -2.93 -10.23
N GLU A 512 -32.99 -1.72 -10.06
CA GLU A 512 -31.84 -1.25 -10.84
C GLU A 512 -30.59 -2.10 -10.62
N TYR A 513 -30.33 -2.46 -9.36
CA TYR A 513 -29.23 -3.35 -8.99
C TYR A 513 -29.36 -4.72 -9.66
N GLU A 514 -30.54 -5.34 -9.60
CA GLU A 514 -30.79 -6.65 -10.23
C GLU A 514 -30.60 -6.57 -11.75
N ALA A 515 -31.11 -5.51 -12.38
CA ALA A 515 -30.94 -5.28 -13.82
C ALA A 515 -29.46 -5.13 -14.21
N LEU A 516 -28.66 -4.43 -13.39
CA LEU A 516 -27.22 -4.28 -13.60
C LEU A 516 -26.48 -5.62 -13.46
N MET A 517 -26.79 -6.39 -12.42
CA MET A 517 -26.21 -7.72 -12.22
C MET A 517 -26.52 -8.63 -13.40
N ALA A 518 -27.77 -8.64 -13.89
CA ALA A 518 -28.18 -9.41 -15.06
C ALA A 518 -27.36 -9.03 -16.32
N GLN A 519 -27.11 -7.73 -16.54
CA GLN A 519 -26.27 -7.27 -17.66
C GLN A 519 -24.83 -7.78 -17.55
N LEU A 520 -24.28 -7.78 -16.34
CA LEU A 520 -22.91 -8.24 -16.10
C LEU A 520 -22.76 -9.75 -16.30
N PHE A 521 -23.72 -10.56 -15.85
CA PHE A 521 -23.77 -11.99 -16.14
C PHE A 521 -23.94 -12.26 -17.65
N ALA A 522 -24.80 -11.51 -18.34
CA ALA A 522 -24.96 -11.64 -19.79
C ALA A 522 -23.66 -11.30 -20.54
N TRP A 523 -22.93 -10.28 -20.09
CA TRP A 523 -21.62 -9.96 -20.65
C TRP A 523 -20.61 -11.07 -20.42
N TYR A 524 -20.54 -11.63 -19.21
CA TYR A 524 -19.67 -12.76 -18.87
C TYR A 524 -19.88 -13.91 -19.85
N GLU A 525 -21.14 -14.31 -20.05
CA GLU A 525 -21.50 -15.42 -20.94
C GLU A 525 -21.08 -15.14 -22.38
N LYS A 526 -21.34 -13.92 -22.88
CA LYS A 526 -20.91 -13.52 -24.23
C LYS A 526 -19.39 -13.67 -24.41
N GLN A 527 -18.59 -13.22 -23.44
CA GLN A 527 -17.13 -13.34 -23.52
C GLN A 527 -16.67 -14.79 -23.41
N TYR A 528 -17.31 -15.57 -22.54
CA TYR A 528 -17.00 -16.98 -22.37
C TYR A 528 -17.29 -17.78 -23.65
N SER A 529 -18.46 -17.60 -24.26
CA SER A 529 -18.83 -18.23 -25.53
C SER A 529 -17.86 -17.85 -26.65
N ALA A 530 -17.53 -16.56 -26.79
CA ALA A 530 -16.57 -16.10 -27.81
C ALA A 530 -15.17 -16.70 -27.62
N ALA A 531 -14.74 -16.92 -26.37
CA ALA A 531 -13.49 -17.61 -26.09
C ALA A 531 -13.57 -19.10 -26.41
N CYS A 532 -14.68 -19.78 -26.11
CA CYS A 532 -14.88 -21.17 -26.51
C CYS A 532 -14.82 -21.36 -28.03
N SER A 533 -15.48 -20.50 -28.80
CA SER A 533 -15.42 -20.57 -30.27
C SER A 533 -13.99 -20.38 -30.81
N ARG A 534 -13.19 -19.50 -30.20
CA ARG A 534 -11.77 -19.33 -30.57
C ARG A 534 -10.95 -20.58 -30.27
N ILE A 535 -11.17 -21.22 -29.11
CA ILE A 535 -10.49 -22.46 -28.72
C ILE A 535 -10.84 -23.59 -29.69
N ASP A 536 -12.13 -23.71 -30.05
CA ASP A 536 -12.59 -24.75 -30.96
C ASP A 536 -12.03 -24.53 -32.37
N GLY A 537 -12.05 -23.30 -32.89
CA GLY A 537 -11.42 -22.99 -34.17
C GLY A 537 -9.90 -23.22 -34.19
N ALA A 538 -9.20 -22.96 -33.08
CA ALA A 538 -7.77 -23.27 -32.97
C ALA A 538 -7.48 -24.78 -33.00
N ARG A 539 -8.39 -25.61 -32.47
CA ARG A 539 -8.28 -27.07 -32.59
C ARG A 539 -8.55 -27.55 -34.02
N GLU A 540 -9.56 -27.00 -34.68
CA GLU A 540 -9.87 -27.31 -36.07
C GLU A 540 -8.71 -26.96 -37.02
N ARG A 541 -7.98 -25.88 -36.74
CA ARG A 541 -6.77 -25.48 -37.47
C ARG A 541 -5.50 -26.25 -37.06
N GLY A 542 -5.57 -27.12 -36.06
CA GLY A 542 -4.42 -27.88 -35.56
C GLY A 542 -3.42 -27.08 -34.71
N GLU A 543 -3.76 -25.84 -34.32
CA GLU A 543 -2.94 -25.00 -33.41
C GLU A 543 -2.99 -25.51 -31.96
N LEU A 544 -4.09 -26.19 -31.60
CA LEU A 544 -4.28 -26.83 -30.31
C LEU A 544 -4.49 -28.33 -30.49
N ALA A 545 -3.87 -29.12 -29.61
CA ALA A 545 -4.10 -30.55 -29.56
C ALA A 545 -5.60 -30.87 -29.32
N PRO A 546 -6.10 -31.98 -29.90
CA PRO A 546 -7.44 -32.47 -29.61
C PRO A 546 -7.59 -32.75 -28.12
N LYS A 547 -8.83 -32.61 -27.63
CA LYS A 547 -9.11 -32.81 -26.20
C LYS A 547 -9.08 -34.30 -25.87
N GLU A 548 -8.05 -34.75 -25.17
CA GLU A 548 -7.95 -36.12 -24.64
C GLU A 548 -8.71 -36.26 -23.30
N GLY A 549 -10.04 -36.42 -23.38
CA GLY A 549 -10.88 -36.68 -22.20
C GLY A 549 -10.85 -35.57 -21.14
N GLY A 550 -11.49 -35.80 -20.00
CA GLY A 550 -11.42 -34.91 -18.84
C GLY A 550 -11.94 -33.47 -19.06
N ARG A 551 -11.44 -32.53 -18.23
CA ARG A 551 -11.79 -31.10 -18.28
C ARG A 551 -10.87 -30.37 -19.27
N ASP A 552 -11.44 -29.41 -20.00
CA ASP A 552 -10.66 -28.58 -20.92
C ASP A 552 -9.92 -27.47 -20.14
N PRO A 553 -8.58 -27.49 -20.06
CA PRO A 553 -7.81 -26.53 -19.27
C PRO A 553 -7.88 -25.10 -19.85
N TYR A 554 -8.06 -24.96 -21.16
CA TYR A 554 -8.20 -23.66 -21.81
C TYR A 554 -9.53 -23.02 -21.43
N ARG A 555 -10.63 -23.77 -21.56
CA ARG A 555 -11.96 -23.30 -21.15
C ARG A 555 -12.03 -23.03 -19.64
N GLY A 556 -11.34 -23.84 -18.83
CA GLY A 556 -11.23 -23.60 -17.39
C GLY A 556 -10.48 -22.31 -17.07
N ARG A 557 -9.36 -22.04 -17.75
CA ARG A 557 -8.61 -20.78 -17.60
C ARG A 557 -9.47 -19.57 -17.97
N VAL A 558 -10.23 -19.62 -19.07
CA VAL A 558 -11.13 -18.52 -19.45
C VAL A 558 -12.16 -18.24 -18.35
N ARG A 559 -12.83 -19.26 -17.81
CA ARG A 559 -13.82 -19.05 -16.72
C ARG A 559 -13.20 -18.37 -15.50
N GLU A 560 -12.01 -18.81 -15.09
CA GLU A 560 -11.31 -18.23 -13.94
C GLU A 560 -10.81 -16.81 -14.22
N LEU A 561 -10.37 -16.51 -15.45
CA LEU A 561 -9.99 -15.15 -15.83
C LEU A 561 -11.20 -14.20 -15.87
N LEU A 562 -12.32 -14.67 -16.42
CA LEU A 562 -13.57 -13.91 -16.43
C LEU A 562 -14.17 -13.74 -15.03
N ARG A 563 -13.84 -14.61 -14.06
CA ARG A 563 -14.23 -14.44 -12.65
C ARG A 563 -13.74 -13.10 -12.07
N ASN A 564 -12.62 -12.55 -12.56
CA ASN A 564 -12.07 -11.30 -12.06
C ASN A 564 -12.98 -10.08 -12.28
N VAL A 565 -13.87 -10.12 -13.27
CA VAL A 565 -14.82 -9.02 -13.53
C VAL A 565 -16.18 -9.24 -12.85
N MET A 566 -16.36 -10.39 -12.19
CA MET A 566 -17.61 -10.70 -11.51
C MET A 566 -17.69 -9.90 -10.20
N PRO A 567 -18.86 -9.37 -9.84
CA PRO A 567 -19.00 -8.54 -8.67
C PRO A 567 -18.79 -9.37 -7.41
N VAL A 568 -18.33 -8.74 -6.31
CA VAL A 568 -18.18 -9.41 -5.01
C VAL A 568 -19.52 -9.92 -4.43
N ALA A 569 -20.64 -9.49 -5.00
CA ALA A 569 -21.97 -10.01 -4.74
C ALA A 569 -22.20 -11.42 -5.32
N THR A 570 -21.31 -11.93 -6.18
CA THR A 570 -21.40 -13.32 -6.65
C THR A 570 -21.07 -14.31 -5.56
N TYR A 571 -21.62 -15.51 -5.70
CA TYR A 571 -21.50 -16.56 -4.70
C TYR A 571 -20.28 -17.43 -4.90
N SER A 572 -19.85 -18.01 -3.80
CA SER A 572 -18.86 -19.07 -3.80
C SER A 572 -19.17 -20.13 -2.76
N ASP A 573 -18.70 -21.35 -3.03
CA ASP A 573 -18.91 -22.58 -2.25
C ASP A 573 -17.56 -22.94 -1.59
N VAL A 574 -17.56 -23.06 -0.27
CA VAL A 574 -16.35 -23.14 0.54
C VAL A 574 -16.46 -24.24 1.58
N TYR A 575 -15.36 -24.97 1.74
CA TYR A 575 -15.05 -25.77 2.91
C TYR A 575 -14.15 -25.01 3.87
N TRP A 576 -14.59 -24.88 5.11
CA TRP A 576 -13.86 -24.21 6.18
C TRP A 576 -13.61 -25.17 7.34
N THR A 577 -12.35 -25.47 7.60
CA THR A 577 -11.94 -26.29 8.75
C THR A 577 -11.21 -25.44 9.78
N VAL A 578 -11.69 -25.44 11.02
CA VAL A 578 -11.22 -24.50 12.06
C VAL A 578 -11.15 -25.18 13.43
N ASN A 579 -10.11 -24.85 14.21
CA ASN A 579 -10.02 -25.29 15.61
C ASN A 579 -10.94 -24.47 16.53
N PHE A 580 -11.33 -25.02 17.67
CA PHE A 580 -12.33 -24.39 18.52
C PHE A 580 -11.88 -23.04 19.09
N ARG A 581 -10.61 -22.87 19.47
CA ARG A 581 -10.06 -21.56 19.90
C ARG A 581 -10.31 -20.47 18.85
N SER A 582 -10.02 -20.78 17.59
CA SER A 582 -10.21 -19.85 16.47
C SER A 582 -11.69 -19.65 16.14
N LEU A 583 -12.53 -20.68 16.32
CA LEU A 583 -13.98 -20.58 16.16
C LEU A 583 -14.63 -19.71 17.25
N MET A 584 -14.16 -19.77 18.50
CA MET A 584 -14.62 -18.90 19.58
C MET A 584 -14.36 -17.41 19.27
N ASN A 585 -13.14 -17.11 18.81
CA ASN A 585 -12.81 -15.77 18.31
C ASN A 585 -13.69 -15.37 17.10
N PHE A 586 -14.30 -16.33 16.40
CA PHE A 586 -15.21 -16.07 15.27
C PHE A 586 -16.51 -15.54 15.77
N PHE A 587 -17.13 -16.28 16.66
CA PHE A 587 -18.37 -15.89 17.28
C PHE A 587 -18.23 -14.55 18.01
N LYS A 588 -17.15 -14.33 18.78
CA LYS A 588 -16.92 -13.06 19.50
C LYS A 588 -16.89 -11.82 18.59
N LEU A 589 -16.36 -11.96 17.38
CA LEU A 589 -16.19 -10.82 16.45
C LEU A 589 -17.36 -10.69 15.47
N ARG A 590 -17.93 -11.81 15.02
CA ARG A 590 -18.88 -11.82 13.89
C ARG A 590 -20.33 -11.90 14.32
N ARG A 591 -20.63 -12.18 15.60
CA ARG A 591 -22.00 -12.14 16.16
C ARG A 591 -22.36 -10.82 16.85
N LYS A 592 -21.49 -9.81 16.79
CA LYS A 592 -21.80 -8.50 17.38
C LYS A 592 -22.92 -7.80 16.62
N GLN A 593 -23.72 -6.98 17.31
CA GLN A 593 -24.83 -6.24 16.70
C GLN A 593 -24.37 -5.19 15.67
N ASP A 594 -23.14 -4.69 15.78
CA ASP A 594 -22.53 -3.77 14.81
C ASP A 594 -21.78 -4.49 13.67
N ALA A 595 -21.65 -5.82 13.73
CA ALA A 595 -21.11 -6.59 12.62
C ALA A 595 -22.05 -6.50 11.41
N GLN A 596 -21.45 -6.47 10.21
CA GLN A 596 -22.19 -6.50 8.96
C GLN A 596 -23.26 -7.60 8.96
N TYR A 597 -24.48 -7.24 8.57
CA TYR A 597 -25.67 -8.08 8.69
C TYR A 597 -25.45 -9.49 8.13
N GLU A 598 -24.96 -9.63 6.91
CA GLU A 598 -24.86 -10.93 6.24
C GLU A 598 -23.89 -11.86 6.96
N ILE A 599 -22.69 -11.39 7.33
CA ILE A 599 -21.72 -12.23 8.05
C ILE A 599 -22.22 -12.58 9.46
N ARG A 600 -23.02 -11.71 10.09
CA ARG A 600 -23.65 -12.00 11.37
C ARG A 600 -24.65 -13.15 11.25
N GLU A 601 -25.53 -13.13 10.26
CA GLU A 601 -26.49 -14.22 10.06
C GLU A 601 -25.79 -15.58 9.88
N TYR A 602 -24.68 -15.60 9.13
CA TYR A 602 -23.85 -16.80 9.02
C TYR A 602 -23.19 -17.21 10.34
N ALA A 603 -22.70 -16.25 11.12
CA ALA A 603 -22.04 -16.51 12.38
C ALA A 603 -23.01 -17.02 13.45
N ASP A 604 -24.24 -16.50 13.47
CA ASP A 604 -25.31 -16.96 14.35
C ASP A 604 -25.78 -18.37 13.97
N ALA A 605 -25.93 -18.66 12.67
CA ALA A 605 -26.24 -20.01 12.22
C ALA A 605 -25.11 -21.00 12.53
N ALA A 606 -23.85 -20.63 12.30
CA ALA A 606 -22.70 -21.45 12.66
C ALA A 606 -22.63 -21.70 14.17
N PHE A 607 -22.94 -20.70 15.00
CA PHE A 607 -23.01 -20.84 16.45
C PHE A 607 -24.12 -21.78 16.88
N ALA A 608 -25.32 -21.68 16.30
CA ALA A 608 -26.42 -22.59 16.61
C ALA A 608 -26.08 -24.04 16.26
N LEU A 609 -25.40 -24.28 15.13
CA LEU A 609 -24.92 -25.60 14.73
C LEU A 609 -23.83 -26.13 15.67
N PHE A 610 -22.88 -25.28 16.06
CA PHE A 610 -21.89 -25.59 17.08
C PHE A 610 -22.53 -25.93 18.44
N ALA A 611 -23.47 -25.11 18.91
CA ALA A 611 -24.10 -25.26 20.22
C ALA A 611 -24.97 -26.51 20.30
N ALA A 612 -25.62 -26.90 19.21
CA ALA A 612 -26.32 -28.17 19.13
C ALA A 612 -25.36 -29.36 19.23
N ARG A 613 -24.11 -29.21 18.79
CA ARG A 613 -23.11 -30.28 18.77
C ARG A 613 -22.36 -30.43 20.10
N LEU A 614 -21.96 -29.32 20.72
CA LEU A 614 -21.22 -29.24 21.97
C LEU A 614 -21.93 -28.30 22.98
N PRO A 615 -23.06 -28.73 23.57
CA PRO A 615 -23.95 -27.86 24.34
C PRO A 615 -23.31 -27.36 25.64
N LEU A 616 -22.52 -28.19 26.33
CA LEU A 616 -21.82 -27.77 27.55
C LEU A 616 -20.82 -26.65 27.25
N LEU A 617 -20.09 -26.79 26.14
CA LEU A 617 -19.09 -25.81 25.73
C LEU A 617 -19.74 -24.50 25.31
N ALA A 618 -20.87 -24.56 24.61
CA ALA A 618 -21.64 -23.38 24.22
C ALA A 618 -22.24 -22.64 25.43
N GLU A 619 -22.82 -23.36 26.39
CA GLU A 619 -23.33 -22.79 27.64
C GLU A 619 -22.21 -22.10 28.42
N THR A 620 -21.06 -22.76 28.55
CA THR A 620 -19.90 -22.21 29.25
C THR A 620 -19.36 -20.96 28.57
N MET A 621 -19.28 -20.98 27.24
CA MET A 621 -18.83 -19.82 26.45
C MET A 621 -19.81 -18.64 26.59
N GLN A 622 -21.13 -18.89 26.54
CA GLN A 622 -22.14 -17.84 26.71
C GLN A 622 -22.03 -17.21 28.09
N ARG A 623 -21.90 -18.02 29.14
CA ARG A 623 -21.68 -17.54 30.52
C ARG A 623 -20.47 -16.60 30.63
N VAL A 624 -19.33 -16.99 30.05
CA VAL A 624 -18.10 -16.16 30.07
C VAL A 624 -18.30 -14.84 29.30
N LEU A 625 -19.04 -14.86 28.19
CA LEU A 625 -19.36 -13.65 27.43
C LEU A 625 -20.27 -12.70 28.22
N ASP A 626 -21.30 -13.23 28.86
CA ASP A 626 -22.26 -12.45 29.65
C ASP A 626 -21.59 -11.80 30.88
N GLU A 627 -20.75 -12.56 31.60
CA GLU A 627 -19.97 -12.04 32.74
C GLU A 627 -18.96 -10.96 32.30
N SER A 628 -18.33 -11.13 31.13
CA SER A 628 -17.40 -10.13 30.58
C SER A 628 -18.12 -8.84 30.15
N ALA A 629 -19.33 -8.95 29.60
CA ALA A 629 -20.15 -7.81 29.21
C ALA A 629 -20.65 -7.02 30.45
N ALA A 630 -21.06 -7.73 31.50
CA ALA A 630 -21.45 -7.12 32.77
C ALA A 630 -20.29 -6.34 33.40
N ALA A 631 -19.08 -6.92 33.45
CA ALA A 631 -17.89 -6.25 33.98
C ALA A 631 -17.49 -5.00 33.16
N GLY A 632 -17.66 -5.05 31.83
CA GLY A 632 -17.41 -3.89 30.95
C GLY A 632 -18.40 -2.75 31.15
N ALA A 633 -19.69 -3.06 31.38
CA ALA A 633 -20.72 -2.05 31.67
C ALA A 633 -20.47 -1.32 33.00
N THR A 634 -20.02 -2.03 34.05
CA THR A 634 -19.70 -1.43 35.36
C THR A 634 -18.49 -0.47 35.30
N LEU A 635 -17.54 -0.72 34.38
CA LEU A 635 -16.39 0.16 34.13
C LEU A 635 -16.76 1.42 33.31
N GLN A 636 -17.78 1.34 32.45
CA GLN A 636 -18.31 2.50 31.73
C GLN A 636 -19.17 3.41 32.62
N GLU A 637 -19.94 2.86 33.56
CA GLU A 637 -20.71 3.68 34.52
C GLU A 637 -19.82 4.41 35.54
N SER A 638 -18.66 3.84 35.90
CA SER A 638 -17.70 4.47 36.83
C SER A 638 -16.79 5.53 36.18
N SER A 639 -16.75 5.62 34.85
CA SER A 639 -15.95 6.61 34.10
C SER A 639 -16.76 7.79 33.55
N GLY A 640 -18.08 7.81 33.76
CA GLY A 640 -18.97 8.92 33.39
C GLY A 640 -19.12 10.04 34.44
N HIS A 641 -18.44 9.91 35.58
CA HIS A 641 -18.35 10.94 36.63
C HIS A 641 -16.88 11.16 37.02
N ALA A 642 -16.11 11.77 36.12
CA ALA A 642 -14.82 12.40 36.43
C ALA A 642 -14.55 13.55 35.46
#